data_AF-A0A348ALJ3-F1
#
_entry.id   AF-A0A348ALJ3-F1
#
_cell.length_a   1.000
_cell.length_b   1.000
_cell.length_c   1.000
_cell.angle_alpha   90.00
_cell.angle_beta   90.00
_cell.angle_gamma   90.00
#
_symmetry.space_group_name_H-M   'P 1'
#
loop_
_entity.id
_entity.type
_entity.pdbx_description
1 polymer ?
#
loop_
_entity_poly.entity_id
_entity_poly.type
_entity_poly.pdbx_seq_one_letter_code
_entity_poly.pdbx_strand_id
1 'polypeptide(L)'
;MRVVHIDFSDSQSGGTGIARTLMEAMTALGHDTALFSQHSRPGDPRFIPVSGLQSGWRQQLLAEEKRKGLFDLYSAAVLDILEHPSFAQADIVHLHSVNAGFSFLLLPFLTAKTMVWSLQDTYAFTAGCYHTDYCDYWRQGWCTHCPEGDKGEGSKACKLVQYLKGFSFQLSDFTIVCPTKWLKDQVAASILQEHDIRLIRNGVDGKAFQPGDRAFFRTQLGLPLDRPVLLCDCHGITDWVREAYWANTALRKVCAAFPDLVLLNLGGTDHSTNSTNSSLAGLPVSHIDIPVAVDRRQLAAHYGAADVFLALNRRQNATLAVCEAMACGTPVVALAAGGMAELVVHGETGYLAQLGDSKQLAEGINCFLGNAARRQQAGTAARKKAVEAFGAGTMVDGYLALYEELGRKPPPSVGRPDGKKKAPAVSAGEEYDFHQIAAMIAEQGWGCVWQEFGRQYNSYKGQSATQRAIFTDKFFRHCLLLLKDVGNPVFWDIMEKWYGYRKMPLRNGNLPDDEYQALLEFCRSLREKLRQYFERTSVEHVTQLTEEQQWLLITLWRSVFLNPFAPQNLEAENNQEKEEDGDRGYHLANWYPGLLVTSLYQPFAGGTAALKAGDVWNASFLPFFAKMVFTFWMINTPYFSGRETQRQKFLTCATDLCREALNHVQHRLPSVFVALVQEFVANYWSISYLGGNNIQSLSAFGDLISTHMQHYFPRYAALNFSDRKPGAGRKIRVGYISRNFYSQAVSYYMVNRLIHHDKNRFEVYTFALGDTHDEISELFVKHSDRFQRFNNLYDVPAIAQSITDSELDILIYTDIGMDPATYMLAGLQLAPVQCALVGHGTTTGLPTIQYYISGDFEPADAAAHYREKLVRLPNLGAAQYPPPFGRQKILSRQAWNIPADMVVFVSCANGIKHVAGRDYIFAEILKQADNAWIILKPCHSANVDQRLVRRIMNAAKEAGVDNRLFVVPPLPFVSSLLAVADIQLDTYPYGGWTTNMEALYVGLPVVTQEGDMARSRWGAYMLRALGINEGIAANEGEYIQWAVRFAQNAQLRRSVKQRIKERARDVLFNGSAAQAAYEEALAQMIEQ
;
A
#
# COMPACT_ATOMS: atom_id res chain seq x y z
N MET A 1 -35.04 -9.60 18.41
CA MET A 1 -33.95 -10.59 18.33
C MET A 1 -32.74 -9.90 17.75
N ARG A 2 -31.58 -10.19 18.31
CA ARG A 2 -30.25 -9.76 17.86
C ARG A 2 -29.58 -10.92 17.13
N VAL A 3 -29.39 -10.79 15.83
CA VAL A 3 -28.75 -11.83 15.01
C VAL A 3 -27.44 -11.33 14.45
N VAL A 4 -26.37 -12.05 14.78
CA VAL A 4 -25.05 -11.80 14.25
C VAL A 4 -24.75 -12.80 13.15
N HIS A 5 -24.46 -12.30 11.96
CA HIS A 5 -24.01 -13.11 10.83
C HIS A 5 -22.48 -13.08 10.74
N ILE A 6 -21.88 -14.22 10.39
CA ILE A 6 -20.43 -14.35 10.16
C ILE A 6 -20.22 -14.91 8.76
N ASP A 7 -19.63 -14.12 7.86
CA ASP A 7 -19.31 -14.51 6.48
C ASP A 7 -17.95 -13.95 6.03
N PHE A 8 -16.98 -14.82 5.76
CA PHE A 8 -15.62 -14.43 5.38
C PHE A 8 -15.43 -14.29 3.88
N SER A 9 -16.50 -14.42 3.09
CA SER A 9 -16.46 -14.47 1.63
C SER A 9 -17.22 -13.32 0.94
N ASP A 10 -17.58 -12.26 1.69
CA ASP A 10 -18.49 -11.13 1.39
C ASP A 10 -18.31 -10.42 0.03
N SER A 11 -18.53 -11.17 -1.06
CA SER A 11 -18.64 -10.67 -2.42
C SER A 11 -20.10 -10.38 -2.74
N GLN A 12 -20.37 -9.35 -3.54
CA GLN A 12 -21.74 -8.92 -3.86
C GLN A 12 -22.53 -9.91 -4.73
N SER A 13 -21.91 -11.00 -5.18
CA SER A 13 -22.41 -11.96 -6.18
C SER A 13 -22.28 -13.42 -5.69
N GLY A 14 -23.17 -14.32 -6.14
CA GLY A 14 -23.06 -15.74 -5.85
C GLY A 14 -23.44 -16.12 -4.40
N GLY A 15 -23.03 -17.32 -3.94
CA GLY A 15 -23.43 -17.92 -2.65
C GLY A 15 -23.07 -17.11 -1.39
N THR A 16 -22.26 -16.06 -1.54
CA THR A 16 -21.76 -15.18 -0.47
C THR A 16 -22.68 -13.99 -0.21
N GLY A 17 -23.68 -13.75 -1.07
CA GLY A 17 -24.67 -12.68 -0.91
C GLY A 17 -25.85 -13.00 0.01
N ILE A 18 -25.91 -14.21 0.57
CA ILE A 18 -27.02 -14.72 1.39
C ILE A 18 -27.05 -14.06 2.76
N ALA A 19 -25.89 -14.01 3.43
CA ALA A 19 -25.74 -13.37 4.74
C ALA A 19 -26.23 -11.92 4.71
N ARG A 20 -25.83 -11.17 3.68
CA ARG A 20 -26.29 -9.80 3.44
C ARG A 20 -27.80 -9.72 3.18
N THR A 21 -28.34 -10.58 2.32
CA THR A 21 -29.77 -10.57 1.99
C THR A 21 -30.62 -10.85 3.23
N LEU A 22 -30.20 -11.79 4.09
CA LEU A 22 -30.85 -12.07 5.36
C LEU A 22 -30.74 -10.89 6.33
N MET A 23 -29.54 -10.33 6.50
CA MET A 23 -29.33 -9.16 7.37
C MET A 23 -30.22 -7.98 6.95
N GLU A 24 -30.26 -7.65 5.66
CA GLU A 24 -31.08 -6.56 5.12
C GLU A 24 -32.58 -6.81 5.32
N ALA A 25 -33.06 -8.03 5.03
CA ALA A 25 -34.46 -8.40 5.22
C ALA A 25 -34.88 -8.39 6.68
N MET A 26 -34.04 -8.89 7.58
CA MET A 26 -34.29 -8.89 9.02
C MET A 26 -34.27 -7.49 9.62
N THR A 27 -33.33 -6.63 9.19
CA THR A 27 -33.35 -5.22 9.61
C THR A 27 -34.65 -4.54 9.18
N ALA A 28 -35.13 -4.80 7.95
CA ALA A 28 -36.38 -4.23 7.46
C ALA A 28 -37.61 -4.68 8.27
N LEU A 29 -37.54 -5.84 8.91
CA LEU A 29 -38.56 -6.36 9.83
C LEU A 29 -38.39 -5.88 11.28
N GLY A 30 -37.43 -5.00 11.55
CA GLY A 30 -37.19 -4.41 12.87
C GLY A 30 -36.32 -5.24 13.80
N HIS A 31 -35.62 -6.26 13.30
CA HIS A 31 -34.61 -6.99 14.07
C HIS A 31 -33.27 -6.23 14.08
N ASP A 32 -32.50 -6.45 15.14
CA ASP A 32 -31.16 -5.89 15.28
C ASP A 32 -30.16 -6.89 14.69
N THR A 33 -29.43 -6.49 13.65
CA THR A 33 -28.56 -7.41 12.89
C THR A 33 -27.23 -6.77 12.54
N ALA A 34 -26.16 -7.57 12.63
CA ALA A 34 -24.83 -7.19 12.19
C ALA A 34 -24.17 -8.33 11.41
N LEU A 35 -23.25 -7.99 10.51
CA LEU A 35 -22.50 -8.94 9.67
C LEU A 35 -21.00 -8.73 9.87
N PHE A 36 -20.33 -9.76 10.39
CA PHE A 36 -18.87 -9.82 10.43
C PHE A 36 -18.35 -10.31 9.07
N SER A 37 -17.51 -9.51 8.40
CA SER A 37 -16.93 -9.87 7.10
C SER A 37 -15.52 -9.32 6.85
N GLN A 38 -14.78 -9.91 5.89
CA GLN A 38 -13.41 -9.48 5.56
C GLN A 38 -13.34 -8.14 4.80
N HIS A 39 -14.48 -7.64 4.31
CA HIS A 39 -14.58 -6.42 3.53
C HIS A 39 -15.45 -5.39 4.28
N SER A 40 -14.90 -4.23 4.63
CA SER A 40 -15.69 -3.17 5.23
C SER A 40 -16.55 -2.45 4.20
N ARG A 41 -17.73 -1.97 4.61
CA ARG A 41 -18.57 -1.09 3.79
C ARG A 41 -18.61 0.31 4.39
N PRO A 42 -17.95 1.29 3.77
CA PRO A 42 -17.96 2.67 4.25
C PRO A 42 -19.41 3.19 4.36
N GLY A 43 -19.80 3.63 5.56
CA GLY A 43 -21.09 4.27 5.80
C GLY A 43 -22.23 3.37 6.31
N ASP A 44 -22.01 2.06 6.51
CA ASP A 44 -22.99 1.17 7.16
C ASP A 44 -22.36 0.45 8.36
N PRO A 45 -22.64 0.90 9.60
CA PRO A 45 -21.99 0.36 10.82
C PRO A 45 -22.41 -1.08 11.15
N ARG A 46 -23.38 -1.65 10.44
CA ARG A 46 -23.79 -3.06 10.59
C ARG A 46 -22.79 -4.03 9.95
N PHE A 47 -21.95 -3.55 9.03
CA PHE A 47 -20.86 -4.33 8.45
C PHE A 47 -19.61 -4.17 9.33
N ILE A 48 -19.32 -5.21 10.11
CA ILE A 48 -18.21 -5.21 11.05
C ILE A 48 -17.01 -5.89 10.38
N PRO A 49 -15.94 -5.16 10.06
CA PRO A 49 -14.78 -5.77 9.44
C PRO A 49 -14.09 -6.71 10.42
N VAL A 50 -13.79 -7.93 9.97
CA VAL A 50 -12.89 -8.86 10.65
C VAL A 50 -11.53 -8.85 10.00
N SER A 51 -10.48 -8.93 10.81
CA SER A 51 -9.11 -8.88 10.34
C SER A 51 -8.82 -10.07 9.42
N GLY A 52 -8.60 -9.82 8.14
CA GLY A 52 -8.14 -10.85 7.20
C GLY A 52 -6.72 -11.36 7.52
N LEU A 53 -6.25 -12.36 6.76
CA LEU A 53 -4.86 -12.82 6.76
C LEU A 53 -3.95 -11.80 6.04
N GLN A 54 -3.92 -10.56 6.52
CA GLN A 54 -3.37 -9.42 5.78
C GLN A 54 -1.85 -9.23 5.96
N SER A 55 -1.23 -9.93 6.90
CA SER A 55 0.22 -9.85 7.11
C SER A 55 0.98 -10.96 6.38
N GLY A 56 2.10 -10.62 5.72
CA GLY A 56 2.87 -11.55 4.88
C GLY A 56 3.29 -12.86 5.56
N TRP A 57 3.55 -12.86 6.87
CA TRP A 57 3.83 -14.10 7.61
C TRP A 57 2.58 -14.96 7.88
N ARG A 58 1.36 -14.40 8.07
CA ARG A 58 0.10 -15.17 8.25
C ARG A 58 -0.19 -15.90 6.93
N GLN A 59 0.11 -15.23 5.81
CA GLN A 59 0.06 -15.83 4.48
C GLN A 59 1.12 -16.91 4.30
N GLN A 60 2.36 -16.70 4.78
CA GLN A 60 3.42 -17.72 4.77
C GLN A 60 3.12 -18.88 5.72
N LEU A 61 2.58 -18.64 6.92
CA LEU A 61 2.18 -19.66 7.89
C LEU A 61 1.04 -20.49 7.32
N LEU A 62 -0.01 -19.84 6.77
CA LEU A 62 -1.09 -20.55 6.12
C LEU A 62 -0.61 -21.32 4.88
N ALA A 63 0.36 -20.79 4.13
CA ALA A 63 0.99 -21.51 3.01
C ALA A 63 1.80 -22.71 3.49
N GLU A 64 2.53 -22.59 4.61
CA GLU A 64 3.27 -23.67 5.25
C GLU A 64 2.37 -24.74 5.88
N GLU A 65 1.29 -24.32 6.53
CA GLU A 65 0.22 -25.17 7.05
C GLU A 65 -0.46 -25.94 5.91
N LYS A 66 -0.86 -25.25 4.83
CA LYS A 66 -1.39 -25.90 3.62
C LYS A 66 -0.39 -26.88 3.01
N ARG A 67 0.90 -26.52 2.94
CA ARG A 67 1.98 -27.39 2.42
C ARG A 67 2.17 -28.66 3.26
N LYS A 68 1.95 -28.56 4.57
CA LYS A 68 2.03 -29.69 5.53
C LYS A 68 0.68 -30.39 5.74
N GLY A 69 -0.38 -29.96 5.06
CA GLY A 69 -1.74 -30.49 5.19
C GLY A 69 -2.44 -30.18 6.52
N LEU A 70 -1.96 -29.16 7.24
CA LEU A 70 -2.44 -28.71 8.56
C LEU A 70 -3.25 -27.41 8.43
N PHE A 71 -4.29 -27.40 7.59
CA PHE A 71 -5.19 -26.26 7.46
C PHE A 71 -6.15 -26.18 8.67
N ASP A 72 -6.67 -24.99 8.98
CA ASP A 72 -7.63 -24.70 10.09
C ASP A 72 -7.05 -24.61 11.52
N LEU A 73 -5.73 -24.48 11.73
CA LEU A 73 -5.16 -24.43 13.09
C LEU A 73 -5.14 -23.03 13.75
N TYR A 74 -5.30 -21.96 12.97
CA TYR A 74 -5.24 -20.59 13.47
C TYR A 74 -6.22 -19.66 12.76
N SER A 75 -7.04 -18.92 13.51
CA SER A 75 -7.93 -17.87 12.98
C SER A 75 -8.04 -16.68 13.93
N ALA A 76 -7.33 -15.61 13.62
CA ALA A 76 -7.43 -14.34 14.34
C ALA A 76 -8.81 -13.67 14.18
N ALA A 77 -9.48 -13.90 13.04
CA ALA A 77 -10.79 -13.32 12.75
C ALA A 77 -11.90 -13.81 13.72
N VAL A 78 -11.80 -15.06 14.21
CA VAL A 78 -12.78 -15.59 15.19
C VAL A 78 -12.58 -14.98 16.58
N LEU A 79 -11.34 -14.66 16.96
CA LEU A 79 -11.07 -13.98 18.24
C LEU A 79 -11.65 -12.56 18.22
N ASP A 80 -11.42 -11.79 17.14
CA ASP A 80 -12.03 -10.47 16.96
C ASP A 80 -13.57 -10.52 17.04
N ILE A 81 -14.20 -11.58 16.52
CA ILE A 81 -15.65 -11.79 16.62
C ILE A 81 -16.08 -12.02 18.07
N LEU A 82 -15.39 -12.91 18.79
CA LEU A 82 -15.72 -13.28 20.17
C LEU A 82 -15.60 -12.07 21.13
N GLU A 83 -14.65 -11.18 20.86
CA GLU A 83 -14.38 -9.96 21.63
C GLU A 83 -15.34 -8.80 21.31
N HIS A 84 -16.02 -8.86 20.15
CA HIS A 84 -16.84 -7.75 19.69
C HIS A 84 -18.19 -7.66 20.42
N PRO A 85 -18.64 -6.46 20.86
CA PRO A 85 -19.89 -6.29 21.62
C PRO A 85 -21.13 -6.87 20.94
N SER A 86 -21.20 -6.81 19.60
CA SER A 86 -22.32 -7.38 18.84
C SER A 86 -22.46 -8.89 19.03
N PHE A 87 -21.35 -9.64 19.16
CA PHE A 87 -21.40 -11.08 19.47
C PHE A 87 -21.88 -11.33 20.90
N ALA A 88 -21.36 -10.57 21.87
CA ALA A 88 -21.77 -10.70 23.27
C ALA A 88 -23.27 -10.44 23.45
N GLN A 89 -23.83 -9.51 22.68
CA GLN A 89 -25.25 -9.13 22.69
C GLN A 89 -26.14 -10.00 21.79
N ALA A 90 -25.58 -10.90 20.99
CA ALA A 90 -26.33 -11.73 20.07
C ALA A 90 -27.21 -12.75 20.81
N ASP A 91 -28.45 -12.87 20.34
CA ASP A 91 -29.36 -13.97 20.68
C ASP A 91 -29.03 -15.20 19.83
N ILE A 92 -28.67 -14.97 18.56
CA ILE A 92 -28.32 -16.01 17.58
C ILE A 92 -27.05 -15.61 16.84
N VAL A 93 -26.15 -16.58 16.69
CA VAL A 93 -24.94 -16.47 15.86
C VAL A 93 -25.11 -17.35 14.64
N HIS A 94 -25.00 -16.78 13.44
CA HIS A 94 -25.25 -17.47 12.18
C HIS A 94 -24.02 -17.47 11.27
N LEU A 95 -23.39 -18.63 11.14
CA LEU A 95 -22.24 -18.84 10.25
C LEU A 95 -22.73 -19.15 8.83
N HIS A 96 -22.09 -18.52 7.84
CA HIS A 96 -22.32 -18.77 6.41
C HIS A 96 -21.08 -19.44 5.79
N SER A 97 -20.30 -18.69 5.02
CA SER A 97 -19.14 -19.18 4.29
C SER A 97 -17.84 -18.80 5.01
N VAL A 98 -17.27 -19.76 5.74
CA VAL A 98 -16.09 -19.52 6.61
C VAL A 98 -14.81 -20.20 6.14
N ASN A 99 -14.76 -20.78 4.93
CA ASN A 99 -13.68 -21.72 4.53
C ASN A 99 -12.28 -21.10 4.29
N ALA A 100 -12.09 -19.79 4.45
CA ALA A 100 -10.83 -19.08 4.22
C ALA A 100 -10.36 -18.36 5.49
N GLY A 101 -9.58 -19.08 6.32
CA GLY A 101 -8.98 -18.50 7.53
C GLY A 101 -9.87 -18.58 8.77
N PHE A 102 -10.79 -19.55 8.84
CA PHE A 102 -11.57 -19.92 10.02
C PHE A 102 -11.02 -21.21 10.63
N SER A 103 -10.89 -21.25 11.96
CA SER A 103 -10.42 -22.46 12.66
C SER A 103 -11.61 -23.17 13.29
N PHE A 104 -11.90 -24.41 12.87
CA PHE A 104 -12.96 -25.22 13.48
C PHE A 104 -12.67 -25.57 14.95
N LEU A 105 -11.42 -25.45 15.39
CA LEU A 105 -11.05 -25.60 16.80
C LEU A 105 -11.70 -24.54 17.70
N LEU A 106 -12.09 -23.40 17.14
CA LEU A 106 -12.73 -22.31 17.86
C LEU A 106 -14.27 -22.37 17.84
N LEU A 107 -14.85 -23.37 17.16
CA LEU A 107 -16.30 -23.56 17.09
C LEU A 107 -16.97 -23.69 18.47
N PRO A 108 -16.38 -24.39 19.47
CA PRO A 108 -17.00 -24.51 20.80
C PRO A 108 -17.24 -23.16 21.50
N PHE A 109 -16.41 -22.15 21.20
CA PHE A 109 -16.57 -20.81 21.77
C PHE A 109 -17.72 -20.04 21.14
N LEU A 110 -17.96 -20.23 19.83
CA LEU A 110 -19.10 -19.62 19.14
C LEU A 110 -20.44 -20.25 19.61
N THR A 111 -20.43 -21.54 19.93
CA THR A 111 -21.59 -22.24 20.51
C THR A 111 -21.90 -21.91 21.97
N ALA A 112 -21.14 -20.99 22.59
CA ALA A 112 -21.59 -20.33 23.82
C ALA A 112 -22.89 -19.52 23.60
N LYS A 113 -23.24 -19.25 22.35
CA LYS A 113 -24.52 -18.70 21.90
C LYS A 113 -25.28 -19.75 21.08
N THR A 114 -26.59 -19.59 20.99
CA THR A 114 -27.41 -20.37 20.05
C THR A 114 -26.87 -20.15 18.64
N MET A 115 -26.34 -21.22 18.04
CA MET A 115 -25.60 -21.13 16.77
C MET A 115 -26.31 -21.86 15.64
N VAL A 116 -26.41 -21.19 14.51
CA VAL A 116 -26.84 -21.76 13.22
C VAL A 116 -25.65 -21.73 12.27
N TRP A 117 -25.47 -22.77 11.47
CA TRP A 117 -24.43 -22.79 10.44
C TRP A 117 -24.99 -23.26 9.10
N SER A 118 -25.03 -22.35 8.13
CA SER A 118 -25.45 -22.63 6.76
C SER A 118 -24.27 -23.09 5.91
N LEU A 119 -24.25 -24.38 5.57
CA LEU A 119 -23.17 -24.98 4.78
C LEU A 119 -23.39 -24.71 3.28
N GLN A 120 -22.46 -23.99 2.64
CA GLN A 120 -22.51 -23.71 1.20
C GLN A 120 -21.73 -24.72 0.35
N ASP A 121 -21.02 -25.65 0.98
CA ASP A 121 -20.16 -26.64 0.33
C ASP A 121 -19.89 -27.83 1.26
N THR A 122 -19.05 -28.77 0.81
CA THR A 122 -18.65 -29.98 1.56
C THR A 122 -17.43 -29.77 2.45
N TYR A 123 -16.93 -28.54 2.59
CA TYR A 123 -15.67 -28.26 3.28
C TYR A 123 -15.75 -28.59 4.76
N ALA A 124 -16.89 -28.31 5.40
CA ALA A 124 -17.09 -28.49 6.83
C ALA A 124 -16.85 -29.94 7.28
N PHE A 125 -17.29 -30.95 6.52
CA PHE A 125 -17.18 -32.35 6.89
C PHE A 125 -16.10 -33.15 6.16
N THR A 126 -15.30 -32.52 5.28
CA THR A 126 -14.14 -33.14 4.61
C THR A 126 -12.81 -32.57 5.13
N ALA A 127 -11.68 -33.18 4.76
CA ALA A 127 -10.33 -32.67 5.10
C ALA A 127 -9.87 -31.50 4.20
N GLY A 128 -10.81 -30.62 3.82
CA GLY A 128 -10.56 -29.48 2.95
C GLY A 128 -10.95 -29.68 1.48
N CYS A 129 -11.86 -30.62 1.21
CA CYS A 129 -12.32 -30.93 -0.14
C CYS A 129 -13.69 -30.30 -0.43
N TYR A 130 -13.81 -29.67 -1.61
CA TYR A 130 -15.08 -29.15 -2.12
C TYR A 130 -15.80 -30.13 -3.08
N HIS A 131 -15.24 -31.33 -3.25
CA HIS A 131 -15.59 -32.25 -4.34
C HIS A 131 -15.79 -33.68 -3.81
N THR A 132 -17.03 -34.05 -3.52
CA THR A 132 -17.36 -35.39 -3.01
C THR A 132 -18.00 -36.32 -4.04
N ASP A 133 -18.32 -35.83 -5.26
CA ASP A 133 -19.05 -36.64 -6.27
C ASP A 133 -18.31 -37.93 -6.72
N TYR A 134 -17.00 -38.02 -6.47
CA TYR A 134 -16.15 -39.18 -6.83
C TYR A 134 -15.46 -39.83 -5.63
N CYS A 135 -15.81 -39.43 -4.41
CA CYS A 135 -15.10 -39.82 -3.19
C CYS A 135 -16.06 -39.99 -2.03
N ASP A 136 -16.08 -41.19 -1.43
CA ASP A 136 -16.92 -41.51 -0.27
C ASP A 136 -16.13 -41.72 1.03
N TYR A 137 -14.80 -41.54 1.03
CA TYR A 137 -13.97 -41.83 2.21
C TYR A 137 -14.33 -40.98 3.45
N TRP A 138 -14.79 -39.75 3.24
CA TRP A 138 -15.25 -38.87 4.32
C TRP A 138 -16.49 -39.41 5.05
N ARG A 139 -17.30 -40.28 4.41
CA ARG A 139 -18.49 -40.90 5.05
C ARG A 139 -18.11 -41.84 6.20
N GLN A 140 -16.89 -42.38 6.17
CA GLN A 140 -16.38 -43.27 7.20
C GLN A 140 -15.65 -42.49 8.32
N GLY A 141 -15.74 -41.15 8.31
CA GLY A 141 -15.04 -40.27 9.25
C GLY A 141 -13.56 -40.07 8.97
N TRP A 142 -13.04 -40.56 7.84
CA TRP A 142 -11.61 -40.51 7.55
C TRP A 142 -11.30 -40.19 6.07
N CYS A 143 -10.83 -38.97 5.81
CA CYS A 143 -10.23 -38.60 4.52
C CYS A 143 -8.78 -39.14 4.47
N THR A 144 -8.59 -40.36 3.95
CA THR A 144 -7.28 -41.04 4.02
C THR A 144 -6.61 -41.30 2.67
N HIS A 145 -7.41 -41.44 1.61
CA HIS A 145 -6.93 -41.76 0.26
C HIS A 145 -7.73 -40.90 -0.74
N CYS A 146 -7.07 -39.97 -1.42
CA CYS A 146 -7.74 -39.09 -2.38
C CYS A 146 -7.73 -39.71 -3.80
N PRO A 147 -8.89 -39.93 -4.45
CA PRO A 147 -8.97 -40.44 -5.82
C PRO A 147 -8.36 -39.51 -6.89
N GLU A 148 -8.22 -38.22 -6.57
CA GLU A 148 -7.62 -37.21 -7.46
C GLU A 148 -6.08 -37.14 -7.38
N GLY A 149 -5.45 -38.03 -6.58
CA GLY A 149 -3.99 -38.18 -6.47
C GLY A 149 -3.41 -37.61 -5.17
N ASP A 150 -2.28 -38.17 -4.71
CA ASP A 150 -1.56 -37.73 -3.51
C ASP A 150 -0.63 -36.56 -3.85
N LYS A 151 -0.89 -35.38 -3.28
CA LYS A 151 -0.08 -34.16 -3.48
C LYS A 151 0.99 -34.00 -2.37
N GLY A 152 1.64 -35.08 -1.93
CA GLY A 152 2.73 -35.05 -0.93
C GLY A 152 2.45 -35.89 0.33
N GLU A 153 2.84 -35.41 1.52
CA GLU A 153 2.64 -36.09 2.83
C GLU A 153 1.14 -36.28 3.25
N GLY A 154 0.21 -36.24 2.30
CA GLY A 154 -1.20 -35.86 2.45
C GLY A 154 -2.08 -36.80 3.28
N SER A 155 -1.78 -38.09 3.40
CA SER A 155 -2.67 -39.05 4.07
C SER A 155 -2.70 -38.94 5.61
N LYS A 156 -1.59 -38.53 6.25
CA LYS A 156 -1.52 -38.37 7.72
C LYS A 156 -2.11 -37.03 8.18
N ALA A 157 -1.93 -35.97 7.39
CA ALA A 157 -2.43 -34.64 7.69
C ALA A 157 -3.96 -34.52 7.51
N CYS A 158 -4.53 -35.15 6.47
CA CYS A 158 -5.99 -35.20 6.27
C CYS A 158 -6.72 -35.94 7.42
N LYS A 159 -6.11 -36.99 7.97
CA LYS A 159 -6.61 -37.69 9.16
C LYS A 159 -6.62 -36.79 10.39
N LEU A 160 -5.56 -36.01 10.61
CA LEU A 160 -5.48 -35.10 11.74
C LEU A 160 -6.54 -33.99 11.64
N VAL A 161 -6.72 -33.38 10.46
CA VAL A 161 -7.75 -32.36 10.25
C VAL A 161 -9.17 -32.92 10.49
N GLN A 162 -9.46 -34.13 9.99
CA GLN A 162 -10.74 -34.80 10.26
C GLN A 162 -10.94 -35.15 11.73
N TYR A 163 -9.88 -35.56 12.42
CA TYR A 163 -9.91 -35.81 13.86
C TYR A 163 -10.20 -34.53 14.66
N LEU A 164 -9.53 -33.43 14.32
CA LEU A 164 -9.74 -32.13 14.98
C LEU A 164 -11.15 -31.58 14.73
N LYS A 165 -11.66 -31.69 13.49
CA LYS A 165 -13.05 -31.32 13.15
C LYS A 165 -14.05 -32.18 13.94
N GLY A 166 -13.88 -33.51 13.93
CA GLY A 166 -14.75 -34.42 14.68
C GLY A 166 -14.75 -34.12 16.18
N PHE A 167 -13.57 -33.87 16.76
CA PHE A 167 -13.44 -33.47 18.17
C PHE A 167 -14.14 -32.15 18.45
N SER A 168 -13.94 -31.12 17.63
CA SER A 168 -14.59 -29.82 17.82
C SER A 168 -16.10 -29.87 17.64
N PHE A 169 -16.60 -30.63 16.66
CA PHE A 169 -18.04 -30.80 16.44
C PHE A 169 -18.70 -31.52 17.60
N GLN A 170 -18.07 -32.55 18.18
CA GLN A 170 -18.58 -33.23 19.37
C GLN A 170 -18.68 -32.31 20.61
N LEU A 171 -17.89 -31.23 20.65
CA LEU A 171 -17.89 -30.26 21.73
C LEU A 171 -18.75 -29.02 21.46
N SER A 172 -19.38 -28.93 20.29
CA SER A 172 -20.10 -27.74 19.84
C SER A 172 -21.55 -28.09 19.54
N ASP A 173 -22.51 -27.42 20.19
CA ASP A 173 -23.94 -27.61 19.89
C ASP A 173 -24.43 -26.53 18.91
N PHE A 174 -24.82 -26.94 17.70
CA PHE A 174 -25.32 -26.03 16.66
C PHE A 174 -26.26 -26.70 15.67
N THR A 175 -27.13 -25.89 15.08
CA THR A 175 -28.04 -26.33 14.01
C THR A 175 -27.42 -26.10 12.64
N ILE A 176 -27.41 -27.11 11.80
CA ILE A 176 -26.89 -27.06 10.43
C ILE A 176 -28.04 -26.77 9.47
N VAL A 177 -27.83 -25.83 8.57
CA VAL A 177 -28.75 -25.55 7.47
C VAL A 177 -28.06 -25.88 6.14
N CYS A 178 -28.69 -26.75 5.36
CA CYS A 178 -28.24 -27.10 4.01
C CYS A 178 -29.14 -26.42 2.97
N PRO A 179 -28.57 -25.82 1.90
CA PRO A 179 -29.33 -25.18 0.84
C PRO A 179 -29.95 -26.16 -0.16
N THR A 180 -29.58 -27.43 -0.09
CA THR A 180 -29.99 -28.50 -1.02
C THR A 180 -30.25 -29.77 -0.26
N LYS A 181 -31.16 -30.59 -0.78
CA LYS A 181 -31.35 -31.95 -0.29
C LYS A 181 -30.07 -32.78 -0.50
N TRP A 182 -29.38 -32.60 -1.63
CA TRP A 182 -28.11 -33.28 -1.88
C TRP A 182 -27.11 -33.05 -0.75
N LEU A 183 -26.87 -31.79 -0.35
CA LEU A 183 -25.92 -31.50 0.72
C LEU A 183 -26.42 -32.01 2.07
N LYS A 184 -27.72 -31.89 2.34
CA LYS A 184 -28.34 -32.47 3.54
C LYS A 184 -28.05 -33.97 3.65
N ASP A 185 -28.22 -34.70 2.55
CA ASP A 185 -27.97 -36.14 2.50
C ASP A 185 -26.46 -36.46 2.67
N GLN A 186 -25.55 -35.58 2.22
CA GLN A 186 -24.12 -35.73 2.49
C GLN A 186 -23.78 -35.48 3.97
N VAL A 187 -24.29 -34.38 4.57
CA VAL A 187 -24.03 -34.02 5.97
C VAL A 187 -24.53 -35.11 6.91
N ALA A 188 -25.72 -35.65 6.64
CA ALA A 188 -26.31 -36.76 7.39
C ALA A 188 -25.50 -38.06 7.31
N ALA A 189 -24.60 -38.18 6.33
CA ALA A 189 -23.71 -39.33 6.17
C ALA A 189 -22.25 -39.01 6.56
N SER A 190 -22.02 -37.91 7.29
CA SER A 190 -20.69 -37.38 7.60
C SER A 190 -20.42 -37.30 9.11
N ILE A 191 -19.25 -36.78 9.49
CA ILE A 191 -18.90 -36.49 10.89
C ILE A 191 -19.85 -35.51 11.60
N LEU A 192 -20.75 -34.85 10.87
CA LEU A 192 -21.77 -33.92 11.38
C LEU A 192 -23.15 -34.58 11.61
N GLN A 193 -23.30 -35.88 11.35
CA GLN A 193 -24.59 -36.59 11.39
C GLN A 193 -25.39 -36.46 12.70
N GLU A 194 -24.71 -36.20 13.82
CA GLU A 194 -25.33 -36.09 15.15
C GLU A 194 -25.92 -34.70 15.45
N HIS A 195 -25.74 -33.72 14.56
CA HIS A 195 -26.27 -32.36 14.73
C HIS A 195 -27.70 -32.25 14.15
N ASP A 196 -28.43 -31.20 14.51
CA ASP A 196 -29.74 -30.91 13.91
C ASP A 196 -29.55 -30.41 12.46
N ILE A 197 -30.00 -31.18 11.46
CA ILE A 197 -29.81 -30.86 10.04
C ILE A 197 -31.13 -30.43 9.37
N ARG A 198 -31.22 -29.14 9.05
CA ARG A 198 -32.37 -28.49 8.40
C ARG A 198 -32.11 -28.23 6.92
N LEU A 199 -33.18 -28.15 6.13
CA LEU A 199 -33.16 -27.80 4.71
C LEU A 199 -33.83 -26.43 4.54
N ILE A 200 -33.06 -25.40 4.21
CA ILE A 200 -33.57 -24.08 3.83
C ILE A 200 -32.82 -23.67 2.56
N ARG A 201 -33.54 -23.57 1.44
CA ARG A 201 -32.96 -23.28 0.13
C ARG A 201 -32.43 -21.85 0.07
N ASN A 202 -31.33 -21.67 -0.65
CA ASN A 202 -30.80 -20.34 -0.96
C ASN A 202 -31.80 -19.53 -1.80
N GLY A 203 -31.91 -18.24 -1.50
CA GLY A 203 -32.92 -17.35 -2.05
C GLY A 203 -32.36 -16.34 -3.06
N VAL A 204 -32.96 -16.22 -4.24
CA VAL A 204 -32.67 -15.19 -5.24
C VAL A 204 -33.64 -14.01 -5.12
N ASP A 205 -33.10 -12.79 -5.24
CA ASP A 205 -33.91 -11.58 -5.31
C ASP A 205 -34.54 -11.46 -6.71
N GLY A 206 -35.79 -11.92 -6.83
CA GLY A 206 -36.54 -11.89 -8.08
C GLY A 206 -36.88 -10.48 -8.59
N LYS A 207 -36.69 -9.41 -7.79
CA LYS A 207 -36.85 -8.02 -8.24
C LYS A 207 -35.56 -7.47 -8.83
N ALA A 208 -34.42 -7.77 -8.20
CA ALA A 208 -33.11 -7.36 -8.70
C ALA A 208 -32.71 -8.16 -9.95
N PHE A 209 -32.94 -9.47 -9.94
CA PHE A 209 -32.73 -10.35 -11.07
C PHE A 209 -34.08 -10.65 -11.69
N GLN A 210 -34.36 -10.05 -12.84
CA GLN A 210 -35.60 -10.27 -13.58
C GLN A 210 -35.32 -10.23 -15.09
N PRO A 211 -36.19 -10.84 -15.91
CA PRO A 211 -36.06 -10.74 -17.35
C PRO A 211 -36.14 -9.27 -17.79
N GLY A 212 -35.30 -8.91 -18.76
CA GLY A 212 -35.31 -7.59 -19.38
C GLY A 212 -35.07 -7.69 -20.88
N ASP A 213 -34.98 -6.54 -21.54
CA ASP A 213 -34.70 -6.48 -22.98
C ASP A 213 -33.23 -6.85 -23.25
N ARG A 214 -33.02 -8.01 -23.87
CA ARG A 214 -31.69 -8.50 -24.24
C ARG A 214 -30.95 -7.53 -25.15
N ALA A 215 -31.63 -6.87 -26.09
CA ALA A 215 -31.00 -5.91 -27.01
C ALA A 215 -30.54 -4.66 -26.27
N PHE A 216 -31.34 -4.19 -25.31
CA PHE A 216 -30.97 -3.10 -24.41
C PHE A 216 -29.73 -3.44 -23.59
N PHE A 217 -29.70 -4.60 -22.92
CA PHE A 217 -28.54 -5.00 -22.11
C PHE A 217 -27.28 -5.20 -22.95
N ARG A 218 -27.40 -5.77 -24.16
CA ARG A 218 -26.27 -5.90 -25.08
C ARG A 218 -25.71 -4.55 -25.50
N THR A 219 -26.58 -3.58 -25.82
CA THR A 219 -26.16 -2.22 -26.15
C THR A 219 -25.44 -1.56 -24.98
N GLN A 220 -25.98 -1.68 -23.77
CA GLN A 220 -25.38 -1.14 -22.55
C GLN A 220 -23.99 -1.74 -22.26
N LEU A 221 -23.81 -3.02 -22.53
CA LEU A 221 -22.58 -3.77 -22.27
C LEU A 221 -21.59 -3.77 -23.45
N GLY A 222 -21.92 -3.12 -24.57
CA GLY A 222 -21.08 -3.12 -25.77
C GLY A 222 -21.00 -4.48 -26.48
N LEU A 223 -22.02 -5.32 -26.34
CA LEU A 223 -22.11 -6.66 -26.91
C LEU A 223 -22.83 -6.64 -28.27
N PRO A 224 -22.48 -7.55 -29.20
CA PRO A 224 -23.15 -7.63 -30.49
C PRO A 224 -24.62 -8.03 -30.36
N LEU A 225 -25.49 -7.35 -31.11
CA LEU A 225 -26.94 -7.55 -31.06
C LEU A 225 -27.41 -8.83 -31.78
N ASP A 226 -26.72 -9.18 -32.86
CA ASP A 226 -27.07 -10.22 -33.84
C ASP A 226 -26.30 -11.53 -33.66
N ARG A 227 -25.30 -11.57 -32.78
CA ARG A 227 -24.46 -12.74 -32.53
C ARG A 227 -24.91 -13.52 -31.28
N PRO A 228 -24.69 -14.84 -31.23
CA PRO A 228 -24.94 -15.62 -30.04
C PRO A 228 -23.95 -15.24 -28.93
N VAL A 229 -24.45 -15.14 -27.70
CA VAL A 229 -23.66 -14.80 -26.52
C VAL A 229 -23.78 -15.92 -25.48
N LEU A 230 -22.66 -16.58 -25.17
CA LEU A 230 -22.58 -17.60 -24.12
C LEU A 230 -21.85 -17.00 -22.92
N LEU A 231 -22.53 -16.94 -21.78
CA LEU A 231 -21.95 -16.52 -20.51
C LEU A 231 -21.45 -17.76 -19.77
N CYS A 232 -20.20 -17.73 -19.30
CA CYS A 232 -19.55 -18.83 -18.60
C CYS A 232 -19.03 -18.33 -17.25
N ASP A 233 -19.20 -19.16 -16.20
CA ASP A 233 -18.50 -19.00 -14.93
C ASP A 233 -17.29 -19.95 -14.91
N CYS A 234 -16.12 -19.44 -15.37
CA CYS A 234 -14.87 -20.22 -15.53
C CYS A 234 -13.77 -19.81 -14.54
N HIS A 235 -14.13 -19.26 -13.38
CA HIS A 235 -13.18 -18.90 -12.32
C HIS A 235 -12.26 -20.07 -11.92
N GLY A 236 -10.93 -19.85 -11.97
CA GLY A 236 -9.93 -20.82 -11.47
C GLY A 236 -9.74 -22.07 -12.33
N ILE A 237 -10.30 -22.09 -13.54
CA ILE A 237 -10.11 -23.15 -14.53
C ILE A 237 -8.66 -23.05 -15.07
N THR A 238 -7.77 -23.89 -14.51
CA THR A 238 -6.41 -24.12 -15.00
C THR A 238 -6.33 -25.52 -15.61
N ASP A 239 -5.39 -25.76 -16.53
CA ASP A 239 -5.24 -27.05 -17.26
C ASP A 239 -5.07 -28.29 -16.36
N TRP A 240 -4.87 -28.10 -15.05
CA TRP A 240 -4.61 -29.14 -14.06
C TRP A 240 -5.90 -29.74 -13.44
N VAL A 241 -7.08 -29.24 -13.81
CA VAL A 241 -8.39 -29.60 -13.23
C VAL A 241 -9.25 -30.32 -14.29
N ARG A 242 -9.81 -31.50 -14.00
CA ARG A 242 -10.46 -32.38 -15.00
C ARG A 242 -11.66 -31.73 -15.71
N GLU A 243 -12.31 -30.80 -15.04
CA GLU A 243 -13.48 -30.06 -15.51
C GLU A 243 -13.09 -28.99 -16.54
N ALA A 244 -11.90 -28.40 -16.39
CA ALA A 244 -11.31 -27.50 -17.37
C ALA A 244 -11.18 -28.18 -18.72
N TYR A 245 -10.70 -29.42 -18.68
CA TYR A 245 -10.56 -30.26 -19.85
C TYR A 245 -11.92 -30.57 -20.50
N TRP A 246 -12.96 -30.88 -19.72
CA TRP A 246 -14.29 -31.13 -20.28
C TRP A 246 -14.94 -29.88 -20.87
N ALA A 247 -14.84 -28.75 -20.17
CA ALA A 247 -15.32 -27.47 -20.61
C ALA A 247 -14.62 -27.01 -21.88
N ASN A 248 -13.29 -27.07 -21.93
CA ASN A 248 -12.51 -26.70 -23.11
C ASN A 248 -12.86 -27.58 -24.31
N THR A 249 -12.99 -28.90 -24.09
CA THR A 249 -13.40 -29.85 -25.13
C THR A 249 -14.81 -29.56 -25.66
N ALA A 250 -15.76 -29.26 -24.78
CA ALA A 250 -17.12 -28.89 -25.16
C ALA A 250 -17.14 -27.54 -25.89
N LEU A 251 -16.50 -26.52 -25.35
CA LEU A 251 -16.43 -25.17 -25.92
C LEU A 251 -15.76 -25.17 -27.30
N ARG A 252 -14.71 -25.96 -27.52
CA ARG A 252 -14.11 -26.11 -28.87
C ARG A 252 -15.10 -26.66 -29.89
N LYS A 253 -15.92 -27.65 -29.50
CA LYS A 253 -16.98 -28.20 -30.36
C LYS A 253 -18.08 -27.16 -30.63
N VAL A 254 -18.48 -26.40 -29.61
CA VAL A 254 -19.49 -25.34 -29.75
C VAL A 254 -18.96 -24.19 -30.62
N CYS A 255 -17.73 -23.74 -30.42
CA CYS A 255 -17.09 -22.68 -31.22
C CYS A 255 -16.97 -23.09 -32.70
N ALA A 256 -16.72 -24.37 -32.98
CA ALA A 256 -16.73 -24.88 -34.34
C ALA A 256 -18.14 -24.86 -34.97
N ALA A 257 -19.18 -25.10 -34.18
CA ALA A 257 -20.58 -25.04 -34.64
C ALA A 257 -21.13 -23.60 -34.74
N PHE A 258 -20.60 -22.67 -33.94
CA PHE A 258 -20.99 -21.26 -33.88
C PHE A 258 -19.74 -20.36 -33.96
N PRO A 259 -19.19 -20.12 -35.17
CA PRO A 259 -17.97 -19.31 -35.34
C PRO A 259 -18.12 -17.87 -34.87
N ASP A 260 -19.34 -17.31 -34.95
CA ASP A 260 -19.65 -15.95 -34.51
C ASP A 260 -20.01 -15.87 -33.01
N LEU A 261 -19.80 -16.92 -32.22
CA LEU A 261 -20.07 -16.89 -30.79
C LEU A 261 -19.22 -15.83 -30.08
N VAL A 262 -19.82 -15.15 -29.11
CA VAL A 262 -19.10 -14.34 -28.12
C VAL A 262 -19.16 -15.04 -26.77
N LEU A 263 -18.01 -15.28 -26.18
CA LEU A 263 -17.88 -15.84 -24.84
C LEU A 263 -17.74 -14.71 -23.82
N LEU A 264 -18.60 -14.67 -22.82
CA LEU A 264 -18.46 -13.79 -21.67
C LEU A 264 -18.01 -14.61 -20.48
N ASN A 265 -16.86 -14.27 -19.92
CA ASN A 265 -16.31 -14.98 -18.77
C ASN A 265 -16.53 -14.15 -17.51
N LEU A 266 -17.37 -14.65 -16.59
CA LEU A 266 -17.55 -14.02 -15.28
C LEU A 266 -16.31 -14.24 -14.43
N GLY A 267 -15.63 -13.13 -14.11
CA GLY A 267 -14.53 -13.01 -13.16
C GLY A 267 -13.17 -13.57 -13.62
N GLY A 268 -12.87 -13.42 -14.91
CA GLY A 268 -11.62 -13.88 -15.54
C GLY A 268 -10.33 -13.14 -15.17
N THR A 269 -10.36 -12.10 -14.33
CA THR A 269 -9.17 -11.32 -13.94
C THR A 269 -9.02 -11.24 -12.41
N ASP A 270 -8.23 -12.15 -11.84
CA ASP A 270 -7.83 -12.12 -10.43
C ASP A 270 -6.40 -11.54 -10.30
N HIS A 271 -6.28 -10.39 -9.65
CA HIS A 271 -5.01 -9.69 -9.42
C HIS A 271 -4.09 -10.40 -8.40
N SER A 272 -4.55 -11.46 -7.73
CA SER A 272 -3.77 -12.21 -6.74
C SER A 272 -2.83 -13.26 -7.34
N THR A 273 -3.10 -13.69 -8.57
CA THR A 273 -2.19 -14.55 -9.34
C THR A 273 -1.53 -13.68 -10.40
N ASN A 274 -0.20 -13.64 -10.48
CA ASN A 274 0.55 -12.86 -11.48
C ASN A 274 0.31 -13.33 -12.95
N SER A 275 -0.81 -13.97 -13.25
CA SER A 275 -1.24 -14.42 -14.57
C SER A 275 -2.12 -13.36 -15.23
N THR A 276 -1.70 -12.90 -16.41
CA THR A 276 -2.45 -11.94 -17.25
C THR A 276 -3.28 -12.63 -18.34
N ASN A 277 -3.34 -13.97 -18.35
CA ASN A 277 -4.00 -14.75 -19.41
C ASN A 277 -5.39 -15.25 -18.98
N SER A 278 -6.40 -14.99 -19.84
CA SER A 278 -7.78 -15.51 -19.69
C SER A 278 -7.80 -17.05 -19.67
N SER A 279 -8.68 -17.65 -18.87
CA SER A 279 -8.93 -19.12 -18.89
C SER A 279 -9.60 -19.60 -20.19
N LEU A 280 -10.06 -18.66 -21.02
CA LEU A 280 -10.58 -18.92 -22.36
C LEU A 280 -9.55 -18.66 -23.48
N ALA A 281 -8.31 -18.30 -23.12
CA ALA A 281 -7.24 -18.06 -24.09
C ALA A 281 -6.97 -19.32 -24.94
N GLY A 282 -6.99 -19.18 -26.26
CA GLY A 282 -6.77 -20.28 -27.21
C GLY A 282 -8.04 -20.97 -27.74
N LEU A 283 -9.24 -20.47 -27.40
CA LEU A 283 -10.47 -20.79 -28.12
C LEU A 283 -10.62 -19.90 -29.38
N PRO A 284 -11.15 -20.43 -30.50
CA PRO A 284 -11.14 -19.75 -31.80
C PRO A 284 -12.28 -18.72 -31.96
N VAL A 285 -12.68 -18.03 -30.88
CA VAL A 285 -13.80 -17.07 -30.87
C VAL A 285 -13.51 -15.87 -29.97
N SER A 286 -14.25 -14.77 -30.16
CA SER A 286 -14.14 -13.58 -29.33
C SER A 286 -14.55 -13.88 -27.89
N HIS A 287 -13.75 -13.44 -26.91
CA HIS A 287 -14.09 -13.55 -25.50
C HIS A 287 -13.89 -12.22 -24.78
N ILE A 288 -14.67 -11.99 -23.72
CA ILE A 288 -14.61 -10.81 -22.86
C ILE A 288 -14.58 -11.30 -21.42
N ASP A 289 -13.52 -10.94 -20.68
CA ASP A 289 -13.42 -11.21 -19.24
C ASP A 289 -14.04 -10.06 -18.45
N ILE A 290 -15.00 -10.42 -17.60
CA ILE A 290 -15.69 -9.50 -16.69
C ILE A 290 -14.93 -9.50 -15.35
N PRO A 291 -14.61 -8.35 -14.74
CA PRO A 291 -13.94 -8.28 -13.43
C PRO A 291 -14.73 -8.96 -12.30
N VAL A 292 -14.06 -9.30 -11.19
CA VAL A 292 -14.66 -9.99 -10.03
C VAL A 292 -15.65 -9.11 -9.24
N ALA A 293 -15.49 -7.78 -9.27
CA ALA A 293 -16.30 -6.84 -8.51
C ALA A 293 -17.32 -6.11 -9.41
N VAL A 294 -18.52 -6.68 -9.55
CA VAL A 294 -19.62 -6.12 -10.36
C VAL A 294 -20.86 -5.95 -9.48
N ASP A 295 -21.49 -4.78 -9.52
CA ASP A 295 -22.74 -4.53 -8.76
C ASP A 295 -23.89 -5.43 -9.27
N ARG A 296 -24.87 -5.76 -8.40
CA ARG A 296 -25.99 -6.67 -8.71
C ARG A 296 -26.76 -6.28 -9.97
N ARG A 297 -26.96 -4.98 -10.22
CA ARG A 297 -27.66 -4.50 -11.43
C ARG A 297 -26.86 -4.77 -12.70
N GLN A 298 -25.54 -4.59 -12.63
CA GLN A 298 -24.66 -4.91 -13.73
C GLN A 298 -24.62 -6.42 -13.96
N LEU A 299 -24.56 -7.24 -12.91
CA LEU A 299 -24.60 -8.70 -13.04
C LEU A 299 -25.91 -9.20 -13.66
N ALA A 300 -27.06 -8.66 -13.25
CA ALA A 300 -28.36 -8.95 -13.87
C ALA A 300 -28.39 -8.58 -15.37
N ALA A 301 -27.75 -7.48 -15.77
CA ALA A 301 -27.62 -7.11 -17.18
C ALA A 301 -26.78 -8.14 -17.97
N HIS A 302 -25.71 -8.70 -17.39
CA HIS A 302 -24.91 -9.74 -18.04
C HIS A 302 -25.70 -11.04 -18.24
N TYR A 303 -26.44 -11.49 -17.22
CA TYR A 303 -27.33 -12.64 -17.37
C TYR A 303 -28.40 -12.36 -18.44
N GLY A 304 -29.04 -11.19 -18.40
CA GLY A 304 -30.08 -10.80 -19.36
C GLY A 304 -29.58 -10.59 -20.80
N ALA A 305 -28.30 -10.25 -20.99
CA ALA A 305 -27.68 -10.12 -22.31
C ALA A 305 -27.30 -11.47 -22.95
N ALA A 306 -27.07 -12.50 -22.13
CA ALA A 306 -26.67 -13.82 -22.59
C ALA A 306 -27.82 -14.60 -23.23
N ASP A 307 -27.50 -15.45 -24.19
CA ASP A 307 -28.43 -16.45 -24.73
C ASP A 307 -28.45 -17.71 -23.85
N VAL A 308 -27.30 -18.09 -23.32
CA VAL A 308 -27.14 -19.28 -22.48
C VAL A 308 -26.14 -18.97 -21.38
N PHE A 309 -26.40 -19.50 -20.18
CA PHE A 309 -25.44 -19.50 -19.09
C PHE A 309 -24.86 -20.91 -18.89
N LEU A 310 -23.55 -21.03 -18.88
CA LEU A 310 -22.81 -22.28 -18.69
C LEU A 310 -22.17 -22.29 -17.30
N ALA A 311 -22.66 -23.18 -16.43
CA ALA A 311 -22.18 -23.38 -15.07
C ALA A 311 -21.29 -24.62 -14.98
N LEU A 312 -19.98 -24.43 -14.76
CA LEU A 312 -18.96 -25.49 -14.83
C LEU A 312 -18.29 -25.83 -13.50
N ASN A 313 -18.54 -25.05 -12.45
CA ASN A 313 -17.77 -25.13 -11.22
C ASN A 313 -18.32 -26.19 -10.26
N ARG A 314 -17.49 -27.21 -9.92
CA ARG A 314 -17.81 -28.28 -8.96
C ARG A 314 -17.80 -27.84 -7.48
N ARG A 315 -17.40 -26.62 -7.15
CA ARG A 315 -17.44 -26.11 -5.76
C ARG A 315 -18.85 -25.74 -5.29
N GLN A 316 -19.85 -25.85 -6.17
CA GLN A 316 -21.13 -25.15 -6.03
C GLN A 316 -22.25 -26.09 -5.58
N ASN A 317 -22.56 -26.11 -4.27
CA ASN A 317 -23.85 -26.62 -3.79
C ASN A 317 -24.91 -25.55 -4.04
N ALA A 318 -25.74 -25.76 -5.08
CA ALA A 318 -26.78 -24.83 -5.54
C ALA A 318 -26.40 -23.34 -5.51
N THR A 319 -25.65 -22.92 -6.52
CA THR A 319 -25.23 -21.53 -6.61
C THR A 319 -26.35 -20.57 -6.90
N LEU A 320 -26.29 -19.45 -6.17
CA LEU A 320 -27.04 -18.26 -6.51
C LEU A 320 -26.79 -17.81 -7.95
N ALA A 321 -25.60 -17.98 -8.53
CA ALA A 321 -25.35 -17.63 -9.93
C ALA A 321 -26.30 -18.36 -10.92
N VAL A 322 -26.57 -19.65 -10.67
CA VAL A 322 -27.55 -20.42 -11.46
C VAL A 322 -28.97 -19.89 -11.20
N CYS A 323 -29.35 -19.65 -9.95
CA CYS A 323 -30.65 -19.06 -9.61
C CYS A 323 -30.84 -17.66 -10.20
N GLU A 324 -29.80 -16.82 -10.22
CA GLU A 324 -29.77 -15.46 -10.76
C GLU A 324 -29.94 -15.49 -12.28
N ALA A 325 -29.21 -16.36 -12.98
CA ALA A 325 -29.38 -16.57 -14.41
C ALA A 325 -30.80 -17.05 -14.75
N MET A 326 -31.30 -18.05 -14.01
CA MET A 326 -32.67 -18.55 -14.15
C MET A 326 -33.69 -17.43 -13.86
N ALA A 327 -33.46 -16.62 -12.84
CA ALA A 327 -34.28 -15.46 -12.49
C ALA A 327 -34.22 -14.34 -13.56
N CYS A 328 -33.14 -14.19 -14.32
CA CYS A 328 -33.11 -13.30 -15.48
C CYS A 328 -33.79 -13.90 -16.73
N GLY A 329 -34.30 -15.14 -16.63
CA GLY A 329 -34.89 -15.85 -17.77
C GLY A 329 -33.86 -16.42 -18.74
N THR A 330 -32.62 -16.60 -18.28
CA THR A 330 -31.52 -17.15 -19.08
C THR A 330 -31.42 -18.65 -18.82
N PRO A 331 -31.56 -19.51 -19.85
CA PRO A 331 -31.46 -20.95 -19.67
C PRO A 331 -30.04 -21.36 -19.31
N VAL A 332 -29.95 -22.36 -18.43
CA VAL A 332 -28.69 -22.81 -17.84
C VAL A 332 -28.30 -24.18 -18.40
N VAL A 333 -27.04 -24.32 -18.77
CA VAL A 333 -26.38 -25.62 -19.01
C VAL A 333 -25.43 -25.87 -17.85
N ALA A 334 -25.62 -26.97 -17.14
CA ALA A 334 -24.83 -27.31 -15.95
C ALA A 334 -24.43 -28.78 -15.95
N LEU A 335 -23.41 -29.11 -15.16
CA LEU A 335 -23.06 -30.49 -14.84
C LEU A 335 -24.05 -31.06 -13.81
N ALA A 336 -24.43 -32.31 -13.96
CA ALA A 336 -25.21 -33.08 -12.98
C ALA A 336 -24.34 -33.46 -11.77
N ALA A 337 -23.83 -32.44 -11.07
CA ALA A 337 -22.99 -32.54 -9.87
C ALA A 337 -23.68 -31.85 -8.69
N GLY A 338 -23.42 -32.32 -7.47
CA GLY A 338 -23.94 -31.66 -6.28
C GLY A 338 -25.47 -31.45 -6.30
N GLY A 339 -25.90 -30.27 -5.85
CA GLY A 339 -27.30 -29.86 -5.83
C GLY A 339 -27.88 -29.35 -7.16
N MET A 340 -27.16 -29.44 -8.29
CA MET A 340 -27.62 -28.88 -9.57
C MET A 340 -28.89 -29.54 -10.11
N ALA A 341 -29.10 -30.82 -9.78
CA ALA A 341 -30.31 -31.57 -10.14
C ALA A 341 -31.58 -31.03 -9.47
N GLU A 342 -31.46 -30.28 -8.36
CA GLU A 342 -32.60 -29.65 -7.70
C GLU A 342 -32.96 -28.32 -8.37
N LEU A 343 -31.98 -27.62 -8.93
CA LEU A 343 -32.15 -26.34 -9.62
C LEU A 343 -32.64 -26.54 -11.06
N VAL A 344 -31.90 -27.31 -11.84
CA VAL A 344 -32.14 -27.47 -13.28
C VAL A 344 -32.92 -28.75 -13.54
N VAL A 345 -34.11 -28.63 -14.14
CA VAL A 345 -34.84 -29.77 -14.68
C VAL A 345 -34.38 -29.98 -16.12
N HIS A 346 -33.68 -31.09 -16.37
CA HIS A 346 -33.13 -31.42 -17.68
C HIS A 346 -34.21 -31.37 -18.77
N GLY A 347 -33.98 -30.56 -19.80
CA GLY A 347 -34.87 -30.39 -20.95
C GLY A 347 -36.03 -29.42 -20.75
N GLU A 348 -36.32 -29.01 -19.51
CA GLU A 348 -37.44 -28.13 -19.16
C GLU A 348 -36.97 -26.73 -18.73
N THR A 349 -36.12 -26.62 -17.70
CA THR A 349 -35.61 -25.32 -17.21
C THR A 349 -34.16 -25.05 -17.64
N GLY A 350 -33.52 -26.02 -18.27
CA GLY A 350 -32.12 -25.99 -18.65
C GLY A 350 -31.64 -27.36 -19.10
N TYR A 351 -30.33 -27.57 -19.16
CA TYR A 351 -29.73 -28.83 -19.58
C TYR A 351 -28.72 -29.30 -18.54
N LEU A 352 -28.94 -30.51 -18.02
CA LEU A 352 -27.97 -31.20 -17.16
C LEU A 352 -27.17 -32.20 -17.98
N ALA A 353 -25.87 -31.99 -18.09
CA ALA A 353 -24.94 -32.92 -18.68
C ALA A 353 -24.35 -33.85 -17.62
N GLN A 354 -24.15 -35.13 -17.95
CA GLN A 354 -23.49 -36.06 -17.03
C GLN A 354 -22.05 -35.63 -16.72
N LEU A 355 -21.62 -35.89 -15.49
CA LEU A 355 -20.27 -35.59 -15.04
C LEU A 355 -19.26 -36.36 -15.90
N GLY A 356 -18.28 -35.64 -16.45
CA GLY A 356 -17.30 -36.23 -17.38
C GLY A 356 -17.69 -36.22 -18.86
N ASP A 357 -18.93 -35.89 -19.21
CA ASP A 357 -19.40 -35.96 -20.60
C ASP A 357 -19.37 -34.59 -21.31
N SER A 358 -18.23 -34.29 -21.93
CA SER A 358 -18.06 -33.06 -22.74
C SER A 358 -18.94 -33.02 -23.99
N LYS A 359 -19.44 -34.17 -24.45
CA LYS A 359 -20.34 -34.24 -25.60
C LYS A 359 -21.73 -33.76 -25.19
N GLN A 360 -22.26 -34.25 -24.07
CA GLN A 360 -23.53 -33.79 -23.52
C GLN A 360 -23.49 -32.30 -23.15
N LEU A 361 -22.36 -31.79 -22.65
CA LEU A 361 -22.19 -30.34 -22.42
C LEU A 361 -22.34 -29.53 -23.71
N ALA A 362 -21.66 -29.94 -24.79
CA ALA A 362 -21.77 -29.27 -26.09
C ALA A 362 -23.19 -29.40 -26.68
N GLU A 363 -23.82 -30.56 -26.56
CA GLU A 363 -25.21 -30.79 -26.98
C GLU A 363 -26.18 -29.85 -26.24
N GLY A 364 -26.01 -29.69 -24.92
CA GLY A 364 -26.83 -28.79 -24.10
C GLY A 364 -26.67 -27.32 -24.50
N ILE A 365 -25.46 -26.87 -24.80
CA ILE A 365 -25.22 -25.49 -25.29
C ILE A 365 -25.86 -25.30 -26.67
N ASN A 366 -25.62 -26.22 -27.60
CA ASN A 366 -26.14 -26.17 -28.97
C ASN A 366 -27.67 -26.20 -29.00
N CYS A 367 -28.29 -26.96 -28.10
CA CYS A 367 -29.74 -27.06 -27.94
C CYS A 367 -30.43 -25.70 -27.75
N PHE A 368 -29.79 -24.78 -27.01
CA PHE A 368 -30.34 -23.45 -26.74
C PHE A 368 -29.80 -22.37 -27.68
N LEU A 369 -28.54 -22.42 -28.10
CA LEU A 369 -27.99 -21.48 -29.08
C LEU A 369 -28.67 -21.63 -30.45
N GLY A 370 -28.90 -22.88 -30.88
CA GLY A 370 -29.49 -23.20 -32.20
C GLY A 370 -31.02 -23.11 -32.28
N ASN A 371 -31.74 -22.91 -31.17
CA ASN A 371 -33.20 -22.88 -31.16
C ASN A 371 -33.75 -21.81 -30.20
N ALA A 372 -34.17 -20.68 -30.77
CA ALA A 372 -34.69 -19.54 -30.01
C ALA A 372 -35.99 -19.83 -29.26
N ALA A 373 -36.90 -20.62 -29.84
CA ALA A 373 -38.16 -21.00 -29.19
C ALA A 373 -37.89 -21.87 -27.95
N ARG A 374 -36.99 -22.85 -28.07
CA ARG A 374 -36.58 -23.70 -26.95
C ARG A 374 -35.84 -22.92 -25.87
N ARG A 375 -34.99 -21.97 -26.27
CA ARG A 375 -34.31 -21.04 -25.36
C ARG A 375 -35.30 -20.20 -24.56
N GLN A 376 -36.32 -19.64 -25.22
CA GLN A 376 -37.36 -18.84 -24.56
C GLN A 376 -38.24 -19.67 -23.63
N GLN A 377 -38.66 -20.86 -24.05
CA GLN A 377 -39.44 -21.79 -23.22
C GLN A 377 -38.66 -22.18 -21.96
N ALA A 378 -37.40 -22.58 -22.11
CA ALA A 378 -36.55 -22.96 -20.99
C ALA A 378 -36.26 -21.78 -20.06
N GLY A 379 -36.01 -20.59 -20.60
CA GLY A 379 -35.84 -19.37 -19.81
C GLY A 379 -37.08 -18.99 -18.98
N THR A 380 -38.28 -19.16 -19.54
CA THR A 380 -39.54 -18.89 -18.84
C THR A 380 -39.77 -19.89 -17.71
N ALA A 381 -39.56 -21.18 -17.97
CA ALA A 381 -39.68 -22.24 -16.97
C ALA A 381 -38.62 -22.09 -15.86
N ALA A 382 -37.39 -21.73 -16.24
CA ALA A 382 -36.30 -21.42 -15.32
C ALA A 382 -36.65 -20.27 -14.38
N ARG A 383 -37.15 -19.15 -14.91
CA ARG A 383 -37.61 -18.00 -14.13
C ARG A 383 -38.67 -18.40 -13.11
N LYS A 384 -39.71 -19.10 -13.57
CA LYS A 384 -40.82 -19.53 -12.72
C LYS A 384 -40.29 -20.34 -11.53
N LYS A 385 -39.48 -21.37 -11.82
CA LYS A 385 -38.89 -22.22 -10.79
C LYS A 385 -37.98 -21.45 -9.83
N ALA A 386 -37.13 -20.56 -10.34
CA ALA A 386 -36.22 -19.77 -9.51
C ALA A 386 -36.98 -18.85 -8.53
N VAL A 387 -38.03 -18.18 -8.98
CA VAL A 387 -38.81 -17.26 -8.12
C VAL A 387 -39.70 -18.01 -7.14
N GLU A 388 -40.36 -19.08 -7.58
CA GLU A 388 -41.33 -19.83 -6.74
C GLU A 388 -40.64 -20.75 -5.72
N ALA A 389 -39.60 -21.48 -6.12
CA ALA A 389 -38.95 -22.49 -5.28
C ALA A 389 -37.67 -22.00 -4.58
N PHE A 390 -37.06 -20.93 -5.09
CA PHE A 390 -35.79 -20.38 -4.60
C PHE A 390 -35.87 -18.87 -4.38
N GLY A 391 -37.05 -18.31 -4.11
CA GLY A 391 -37.21 -16.87 -3.85
C GLY A 391 -36.59 -16.44 -2.53
N ALA A 392 -35.98 -15.26 -2.49
CA ALA A 392 -35.41 -14.66 -1.27
C ALA A 392 -36.42 -14.58 -0.11
N GLY A 393 -37.69 -14.29 -0.39
CA GLY A 393 -38.75 -14.25 0.63
C GLY A 393 -38.93 -15.61 1.33
N THR A 394 -39.06 -16.69 0.57
CA THR A 394 -39.19 -18.05 1.11
C THR A 394 -37.99 -18.48 1.95
N MET A 395 -36.77 -18.08 1.53
CA MET A 395 -35.55 -18.31 2.32
C MET A 395 -35.62 -17.54 3.65
N VAL A 396 -35.94 -16.24 3.61
CA VAL A 396 -36.04 -15.38 4.80
C VAL A 396 -37.06 -15.94 5.79
N ASP A 397 -38.27 -16.29 5.32
CA ASP A 397 -39.32 -16.87 6.16
C ASP A 397 -38.86 -18.17 6.83
N GLY A 398 -38.13 -19.02 6.09
CA GLY A 398 -37.57 -20.25 6.63
C GLY A 398 -36.54 -20.03 7.74
N TYR A 399 -35.64 -19.05 7.58
CA TYR A 399 -34.67 -18.71 8.61
C TYR A 399 -35.33 -18.02 9.82
N LEU A 400 -36.32 -17.16 9.61
CA LEU A 400 -37.06 -16.53 10.71
C LEU A 400 -37.78 -17.56 11.57
N ALA A 401 -38.48 -18.52 10.94
CA ALA A 401 -39.13 -19.62 11.66
C ALA A 401 -38.11 -20.46 12.46
N LEU A 402 -36.93 -20.71 11.89
CA LEU A 402 -35.84 -21.42 12.59
C LEU A 402 -35.31 -20.61 13.78
N TYR A 403 -35.08 -19.31 13.61
CA TYR A 403 -34.60 -18.45 14.68
C TYR A 403 -35.60 -18.33 15.83
N GLU A 404 -36.89 -18.22 15.53
CA GLU A 404 -37.95 -18.23 16.54
C GLU A 404 -38.04 -19.56 17.29
N GLU A 405 -37.85 -20.69 16.60
CA GLU A 405 -37.78 -22.01 17.21
C GLU A 405 -36.61 -22.11 18.20
N LEU A 406 -35.42 -21.68 17.76
CA LEU A 406 -34.19 -21.80 18.54
C LEU A 406 -34.09 -20.77 19.69
N GLY A 407 -34.60 -19.55 19.49
CA GLY A 407 -34.61 -18.49 20.51
C GLY A 407 -35.51 -18.78 21.72
N ARG A 408 -36.40 -19.80 21.63
CA ARG A 408 -37.23 -20.27 22.74
C ARG A 408 -36.55 -21.34 23.61
N LYS A 409 -35.41 -21.88 23.17
CA LYS A 409 -34.64 -22.87 23.94
C LYS A 409 -33.63 -22.13 24.85
N PRO A 410 -33.44 -22.56 26.11
CA PRO A 410 -32.37 -22.01 26.94
C PRO A 410 -31.02 -22.27 26.25
N PRO A 411 -30.03 -21.35 26.38
CA PRO A 411 -28.73 -21.53 25.76
C PRO A 411 -28.09 -22.84 26.21
N PRO A 412 -27.35 -23.54 25.33
CA PRO A 412 -26.79 -24.85 25.65
C PRO A 412 -25.87 -24.77 26.87
N SER A 413 -26.10 -25.65 27.85
CA SER A 413 -25.20 -25.79 29.00
C SER A 413 -23.94 -26.54 28.55
N VAL A 414 -22.78 -25.91 28.70
CA VAL A 414 -21.48 -26.54 28.39
C VAL A 414 -21.30 -27.80 29.26
N GLY A 415 -21.56 -28.98 28.68
CA GLY A 415 -21.44 -30.27 29.36
C GLY A 415 -19.97 -30.69 29.49
N ARG A 416 -19.54 -31.05 30.71
CA ARG A 416 -18.23 -31.68 30.96
C ARG A 416 -18.25 -33.14 30.46
N PRO A 417 -17.24 -33.61 29.70
CA PRO A 417 -17.10 -35.02 29.39
C PRO A 417 -16.57 -35.82 30.59
N ASP A 418 -17.11 -37.02 30.79
CA ASP A 418 -16.81 -37.92 31.90
C ASP A 418 -15.33 -38.36 31.98
N GLY A 419 -14.61 -37.85 32.97
CA GLY A 419 -14.12 -38.68 34.08
C GLY A 419 -12.91 -39.61 33.91
N LYS A 420 -12.27 -39.78 32.74
CA LYS A 420 -11.06 -40.65 32.65
C LYS A 420 -9.88 -40.05 31.89
N LYS A 421 -9.15 -39.15 32.56
CA LYS A 421 -7.67 -39.02 32.67
C LYS A 421 -7.26 -37.56 32.97
N LYS A 422 -6.67 -37.32 34.15
CA LYS A 422 -5.82 -36.15 34.44
C LYS A 422 -4.36 -36.53 34.09
N ALA A 423 -3.41 -35.65 33.79
CA ALA A 423 -3.25 -34.37 33.08
C ALA A 423 -1.71 -34.27 32.85
N PRO A 424 -1.22 -33.45 31.91
CA PRO A 424 -0.57 -32.25 32.45
C PRO A 424 -0.98 -30.99 31.68
N ALA A 425 -1.18 -29.94 32.46
CA ALA A 425 -1.38 -28.59 32.00
C ALA A 425 -0.09 -28.05 31.38
N VAL A 426 -0.21 -27.31 30.26
CA VAL A 426 0.38 -25.98 30.06
C VAL A 426 -0.53 -25.22 29.08
N SER A 427 -1.10 -24.11 29.54
CA SER A 427 -1.88 -23.14 28.77
C SER A 427 -0.98 -22.06 28.16
N ALA A 428 -1.29 -21.58 26.94
CA ALA A 428 -0.93 -20.25 26.47
C ALA A 428 -1.74 -19.89 25.21
N GLY A 429 -2.52 -18.81 25.27
CA GLY A 429 -3.25 -18.25 24.13
C GLY A 429 -4.61 -17.64 24.45
N GLU A 430 -4.94 -17.45 25.74
CA GLU A 430 -5.91 -16.46 26.17
C GLU A 430 -5.52 -15.10 25.55
N GLU A 431 -6.53 -14.39 25.05
CA GLU A 431 -6.53 -12.94 25.03
C GLU A 431 -5.96 -12.51 26.38
N TYR A 432 -4.77 -11.89 26.37
CA TYR A 432 -4.08 -11.64 27.61
C TYR A 432 -4.96 -10.71 28.44
N ASP A 433 -5.50 -11.24 29.53
CA ASP A 433 -6.28 -10.48 30.47
C ASP A 433 -5.33 -9.42 31.05
N PHE A 434 -5.33 -8.21 30.48
CA PHE A 434 -4.52 -7.11 30.98
C PHE A 434 -4.96 -6.73 32.41
N HIS A 435 -6.09 -7.23 32.93
CA HIS A 435 -6.44 -7.15 34.35
C HIS A 435 -5.53 -8.02 35.24
N GLN A 436 -4.89 -9.07 34.72
CA GLN A 436 -3.89 -9.86 35.45
C GLN A 436 -2.59 -9.09 35.68
N ILE A 437 -2.20 -8.12 34.83
CA ILE A 437 -1.02 -7.27 35.10
C ILE A 437 -1.19 -6.55 36.42
N ALA A 438 -2.39 -6.03 36.71
CA ALA A 438 -2.66 -5.32 37.95
C ALA A 438 -2.49 -6.23 39.18
N ALA A 439 -2.94 -7.49 39.07
CA ALA A 439 -2.78 -8.50 40.12
C ALA A 439 -1.30 -8.92 40.28
N MET A 440 -0.58 -9.15 39.18
CA MET A 440 0.85 -9.47 39.17
C MET A 440 1.70 -8.37 39.81
N ILE A 441 1.42 -7.09 39.50
CA ILE A 441 2.08 -5.95 40.14
C ILE A 441 1.79 -5.95 41.65
N ALA A 442 0.53 -6.16 42.04
CA ALA A 442 0.11 -6.13 43.43
C ALA A 442 0.70 -7.28 44.28
N GLU A 443 0.89 -8.46 43.69
CA GLU A 443 1.34 -9.67 44.41
C GLU A 443 2.84 -9.90 44.34
N GLN A 444 3.49 -9.58 43.20
CA GLN A 444 4.85 -10.06 42.88
C GLN A 444 5.76 -8.96 42.29
N GLY A 445 5.24 -7.76 42.04
CA GLY A 445 5.99 -6.61 41.53
C GLY A 445 6.35 -6.67 40.04
N TRP A 446 6.94 -5.60 39.51
CA TRP A 446 7.12 -5.39 38.07
C TRP A 446 8.09 -6.35 37.36
N GLY A 447 9.01 -6.99 38.11
CA GLY A 447 9.94 -7.97 37.53
C GLY A 447 9.23 -9.15 36.86
N CYS A 448 8.12 -9.63 37.44
CA CYS A 448 7.34 -10.73 36.85
C CYS A 448 6.58 -10.29 35.58
N VAL A 449 6.19 -9.00 35.49
CA VAL A 449 5.54 -8.42 34.29
C VAL A 449 6.49 -8.47 33.09
N TRP A 450 7.80 -8.25 33.29
CA TRP A 450 8.80 -8.32 32.23
C TRP A 450 9.13 -9.74 31.79
N GLN A 451 9.14 -10.69 32.73
CA GLN A 451 9.29 -12.10 32.40
C GLN A 451 8.09 -12.61 31.61
N GLU A 452 6.88 -12.20 32.01
CA GLU A 452 5.66 -12.52 31.29
C GLU A 452 5.61 -11.85 29.92
N PHE A 453 5.96 -10.56 29.82
CA PHE A 453 6.14 -9.90 28.53
C PHE A 453 7.13 -10.66 27.65
N GLY A 454 8.31 -11.03 28.18
CA GLY A 454 9.33 -11.75 27.40
C GLY A 454 8.87 -13.15 26.97
N ARG A 455 8.19 -13.88 27.85
CA ARG A 455 7.59 -15.20 27.54
C ARG A 455 6.56 -15.07 26.43
N GLN A 456 5.69 -14.07 26.53
CA GLN A 456 4.64 -13.79 25.56
C GLN A 456 5.24 -13.26 24.27
N TYR A 457 6.06 -12.22 24.29
CA TYR A 457 6.78 -11.69 23.13
C TYR A 457 7.55 -12.78 22.35
N ASN A 458 8.15 -13.75 23.06
CA ASN A 458 8.78 -14.92 22.43
C ASN A 458 7.78 -16.00 21.98
N SER A 459 6.57 -16.07 22.54
CA SER A 459 5.46 -16.86 21.96
C SER A 459 5.00 -16.26 20.63
N TYR A 460 5.23 -14.96 20.40
CA TYR A 460 5.09 -14.34 19.07
C TYR A 460 6.27 -14.64 18.12
N LYS A 461 7.26 -15.46 18.50
CA LYS A 461 8.41 -15.84 17.65
C LYS A 461 7.95 -16.84 16.58
N GLY A 462 7.58 -16.29 15.42
CA GLY A 462 6.87 -16.99 14.35
C GLY A 462 5.73 -16.16 13.76
N GLN A 463 5.27 -15.11 14.45
CA GLN A 463 4.22 -14.15 14.05
C GLN A 463 4.73 -12.95 13.21
N SER A 464 3.86 -12.05 12.71
CA SER A 464 4.24 -10.90 11.86
C SER A 464 5.12 -9.99 12.65
N ALA A 465 5.92 -9.21 11.93
CA ALA A 465 6.37 -7.94 12.44
C ALA A 465 5.19 -7.12 13.02
N THR A 466 4.12 -6.89 12.24
CA THR A 466 2.86 -6.20 12.61
C THR A 466 2.19 -6.67 13.90
N GLN A 467 1.93 -7.97 14.11
CA GLN A 467 1.27 -8.44 15.34
C GLN A 467 2.16 -8.36 16.56
N ARG A 468 3.46 -8.64 16.39
CA ARG A 468 4.44 -8.36 17.45
C ARG A 468 4.44 -6.90 17.80
N ALA A 469 4.33 -6.02 16.80
CA ALA A 469 4.21 -4.59 16.97
C ALA A 469 2.94 -4.23 17.75
N ILE A 470 1.75 -4.66 17.30
CA ILE A 470 0.46 -4.41 17.96
C ILE A 470 0.43 -4.91 19.40
N PHE A 471 0.89 -6.14 19.65
CA PHE A 471 1.00 -6.69 21.00
C PHE A 471 1.90 -5.82 21.87
N THR A 472 3.07 -5.44 21.35
CA THR A 472 4.02 -4.57 22.05
C THR A 472 3.34 -3.25 22.43
N ASP A 473 2.63 -2.58 21.49
CA ASP A 473 1.94 -1.32 21.78
C ASP A 473 0.81 -1.48 22.80
N LYS A 474 -0.07 -2.47 22.60
CA LYS A 474 -1.20 -2.72 23.51
C LYS A 474 -0.73 -3.10 24.91
N PHE A 475 0.29 -3.95 25.03
CA PHE A 475 0.84 -4.39 26.31
C PHE A 475 1.45 -3.21 27.07
N PHE A 476 2.37 -2.48 26.44
CA PHE A 476 3.02 -1.36 27.11
C PHE A 476 2.06 -0.19 27.33
N ARG A 477 1.00 -0.02 26.51
CA ARG A 477 -0.09 0.91 26.81
C ARG A 477 -0.79 0.55 28.12
N HIS A 478 -1.12 -0.72 28.35
CA HIS A 478 -1.73 -1.16 29.61
C HIS A 478 -0.80 -0.98 30.80
N CYS A 479 0.51 -1.27 30.64
CA CYS A 479 1.49 -0.96 31.68
C CYS A 479 1.51 0.53 32.02
N LEU A 480 1.44 1.42 31.02
CA LEU A 480 1.33 2.87 31.25
C LEU A 480 0.05 3.23 32.00
N LEU A 481 -1.11 2.66 31.63
CA LEU A 481 -2.39 2.96 32.28
C LEU A 481 -2.41 2.51 33.76
N LEU A 482 -1.78 1.38 34.09
CA LEU A 482 -1.69 0.86 35.45
C LEU A 482 -0.66 1.57 36.33
N LEU A 483 0.31 2.25 35.71
CA LEU A 483 1.31 3.03 36.44
C LEU A 483 0.65 4.27 37.07
N LYS A 484 0.35 4.20 38.36
CA LYS A 484 -0.29 5.28 39.13
C LYS A 484 0.65 6.46 39.40
N ASP A 485 1.93 6.16 39.63
CA ASP A 485 2.96 7.15 39.91
C ASP A 485 4.09 7.07 38.89
N VAL A 486 4.29 8.17 38.17
CA VAL A 486 5.34 8.35 37.15
C VAL A 486 6.73 8.56 37.78
N GLY A 487 6.81 8.84 39.08
CA GLY A 487 8.08 8.85 39.83
C GLY A 487 8.64 7.45 40.10
N ASN A 488 7.87 6.39 39.83
CA ASN A 488 8.33 5.01 39.97
C ASN A 488 9.36 4.66 38.87
N PRO A 489 10.53 4.08 39.20
CA PRO A 489 11.57 3.72 38.21
C PRO A 489 11.07 2.87 37.04
N VAL A 490 10.03 2.07 37.26
CA VAL A 490 9.35 1.25 36.25
C VAL A 490 8.86 2.06 35.04
N PHE A 491 8.57 3.35 35.21
CA PHE A 491 8.22 4.23 34.10
C PHE A 491 9.26 4.17 32.97
N TRP A 492 10.53 4.16 33.35
CA TRP A 492 11.65 4.07 32.41
C TRP A 492 11.78 2.68 31.79
N ASP A 493 11.60 1.63 32.60
CA ASP A 493 11.59 0.23 32.12
C ASP A 493 10.53 0.01 31.03
N ILE A 494 9.33 0.58 31.19
CA ILE A 494 8.22 0.47 30.22
C ILE A 494 8.66 1.02 28.86
N MET A 495 9.21 2.24 28.87
CA MET A 495 9.63 2.93 27.64
C MET A 495 10.81 2.21 26.98
N GLU A 496 11.79 1.79 27.76
CA GLU A 496 13.01 1.14 27.26
C GLU A 496 12.66 -0.19 26.60
N LYS A 497 11.83 -1.00 27.26
CA LYS A 497 11.39 -2.28 26.73
C LYS A 497 10.48 -2.09 25.53
N TRP A 498 9.51 -1.17 25.57
CA TRP A 498 8.70 -0.88 24.40
C TRP A 498 9.58 -0.53 23.20
N TYR A 499 10.54 0.38 23.37
CA TYR A 499 11.43 0.77 22.28
C TYR A 499 12.34 -0.37 21.79
N GLY A 500 12.90 -1.17 22.71
CA GLY A 500 13.75 -2.31 22.36
C GLY A 500 13.01 -3.42 21.59
N TYR A 501 11.71 -3.58 21.81
CA TYR A 501 10.87 -4.59 21.16
C TYR A 501 10.08 -4.05 19.97
N ARG A 502 9.77 -2.75 19.92
CA ARG A 502 9.07 -2.09 18.82
C ARG A 502 10.04 -1.67 17.71
N LYS A 503 9.97 -2.36 16.57
CA LYS A 503 10.70 -1.93 15.36
C LYS A 503 9.95 -0.81 14.64
N MET A 504 10.27 0.43 14.97
CA MET A 504 9.69 1.61 14.28
C MET A 504 10.20 1.71 12.83
N PRO A 505 9.33 1.99 11.85
CA PRO A 505 9.76 2.21 10.46
C PRO A 505 10.61 3.49 10.34
N LEU A 506 11.76 3.40 9.67
CA LEU A 506 12.75 4.49 9.57
C LEU A 506 12.24 5.71 8.77
N ARG A 507 11.29 5.52 7.85
CA ARG A 507 10.65 6.57 7.02
C ARG A 507 9.22 6.12 6.70
N ASN A 508 8.32 7.09 6.57
CA ASN A 508 6.89 6.92 6.31
C ASN A 508 6.52 5.81 5.31
N GLY A 509 5.48 5.04 5.65
CA GLY A 509 4.52 4.47 4.70
C GLY A 509 4.29 2.95 4.80
N ASN A 510 3.05 2.57 5.13
CA ASN A 510 2.47 1.20 5.16
C ASN A 510 2.42 0.51 6.54
N LEU A 511 2.01 1.21 7.62
CA LEU A 511 1.45 0.48 8.76
C LEU A 511 0.01 0.07 8.39
N PRO A 512 -0.37 -1.21 8.53
CA PRO A 512 -1.77 -1.63 8.52
C PRO A 512 -2.60 -0.81 9.52
N ASP A 513 -3.89 -0.59 9.25
CA ASP A 513 -4.74 0.29 10.07
C ASP A 513 -4.78 -0.13 11.55
N ASP A 514 -4.74 -1.43 11.86
CA ASP A 514 -4.71 -1.98 13.22
C ASP A 514 -3.37 -1.71 13.94
N GLU A 515 -2.24 -1.90 13.26
CA GLU A 515 -0.91 -1.53 13.75
C GLU A 515 -0.79 -0.02 13.96
N TYR A 516 -1.39 0.75 13.06
CA TYR A 516 -1.45 2.21 13.17
C TYR A 516 -2.30 2.65 14.37
N GLN A 517 -3.51 2.10 14.56
CA GLN A 517 -4.38 2.47 15.68
C GLN A 517 -3.78 2.05 17.03
N ALA A 518 -3.20 0.85 17.14
CA ALA A 518 -2.54 0.40 18.36
C ALA A 518 -1.37 1.32 18.75
N LEU A 519 -0.56 1.71 17.75
CA LEU A 519 0.52 2.66 17.94
C LEU A 519 -0.01 4.02 18.38
N LEU A 520 -1.02 4.56 17.70
CA LEU A 520 -1.65 5.83 18.03
C LEU A 520 -2.17 5.87 19.48
N GLU A 521 -2.85 4.82 19.93
CA GLU A 521 -3.35 4.71 21.30
C GLU A 521 -2.23 4.63 22.34
N PHE A 522 -1.17 3.85 22.06
CA PHE A 522 0.02 3.81 22.91
C PHE A 522 0.66 5.20 23.00
N CYS A 523 0.82 5.89 21.87
CA CYS A 523 1.42 7.23 21.81
C CYS A 523 0.61 8.25 22.60
N ARG A 524 -0.73 8.18 22.57
CA ARG A 524 -1.60 9.02 23.42
C ARG A 524 -1.37 8.76 24.91
N SER A 525 -1.35 7.50 25.33
CA SER A 525 -1.11 7.15 26.74
C SER A 525 0.30 7.51 27.20
N LEU A 526 1.31 7.30 26.34
CA LEU A 526 2.69 7.68 26.62
C LEU A 526 2.84 9.19 26.78
N ARG A 527 2.22 9.97 25.88
CA ARG A 527 2.20 11.43 25.94
C ARG A 527 1.62 11.92 27.26
N GLU A 528 0.49 11.37 27.68
CA GLU A 528 -0.16 11.73 28.94
C GLU A 528 0.74 11.42 30.15
N LYS A 529 1.42 10.28 30.16
CA LYS A 529 2.35 9.93 31.25
C LYS A 529 3.61 10.79 31.25
N LEU A 530 4.15 11.15 30.10
CA LEU A 530 5.29 12.07 30.02
C LEU A 530 4.91 13.47 30.51
N ARG A 531 3.70 13.95 30.17
CA ARG A 531 3.16 15.20 30.73
C ARG A 531 3.12 15.16 32.25
N GLN A 532 2.48 14.13 32.82
CA GLN A 532 2.43 13.92 34.27
C GLN A 532 3.82 13.87 34.90
N TYR A 533 4.78 13.20 34.23
CA TYR A 533 6.16 13.10 34.72
C TYR A 533 6.83 14.47 34.81
N PHE A 534 6.80 15.27 33.75
CA PHE A 534 7.45 16.58 33.75
C PHE A 534 6.76 17.61 34.65
N GLU A 535 5.44 17.51 34.83
CA GLU A 535 4.69 18.39 35.73
C GLU A 535 4.96 18.09 37.21
N ARG A 536 5.26 16.83 37.55
CA ARG A 536 5.44 16.38 38.94
C ARG A 536 6.90 16.24 39.37
N THR A 537 7.84 16.17 38.43
CA THR A 537 9.27 16.01 38.73
C THR A 537 9.94 17.36 38.84
N SER A 538 10.75 17.56 39.89
CA SER A 538 11.52 18.80 40.01
C SER A 538 12.56 18.89 38.89
N VAL A 539 12.86 20.12 38.49
CA VAL A 539 13.85 20.44 37.45
C VAL A 539 15.21 19.83 37.76
N GLU A 540 15.62 19.85 39.04
CA GLU A 540 16.86 19.23 39.51
C GLU A 540 16.90 17.72 39.21
N HIS A 541 15.81 17.00 39.47
CA HIS A 541 15.74 15.57 39.16
C HIS A 541 15.72 15.29 37.65
N VAL A 542 15.04 16.12 36.84
CA VAL A 542 15.05 16.00 35.38
C VAL A 542 16.45 16.21 34.79
N THR A 543 17.27 17.07 35.39
CA THR A 543 18.67 17.26 34.96
C THR A 543 19.59 16.10 35.33
N GLN A 544 19.20 15.26 36.28
CA GLN A 544 19.99 14.13 36.79
C GLN A 544 19.65 12.79 36.12
N LEU A 545 18.85 12.79 35.04
CA LEU A 545 18.55 11.58 34.27
C LEU A 545 19.82 10.88 33.78
N THR A 546 19.83 9.55 33.78
CA THR A 546 20.97 8.76 33.28
C THR A 546 21.14 8.93 31.77
N GLU A 547 22.33 8.68 31.23
CA GLU A 547 22.59 8.77 29.79
C GLU A 547 21.64 7.88 28.96
N GLU A 548 21.30 6.70 29.46
CA GLU A 548 20.34 5.78 28.83
C GLU A 548 18.92 6.37 28.78
N GLN A 549 18.44 6.93 29.90
CA GLN A 549 17.13 7.59 29.99
C GLN A 549 17.04 8.79 29.06
N GLN A 550 18.10 9.60 29.03
CA GLN A 550 18.23 10.74 28.14
C GLN A 550 18.13 10.34 26.67
N TRP A 551 18.85 9.28 26.27
CA TRP A 551 18.84 8.79 24.90
C TRP A 551 17.48 8.20 24.48
N LEU A 552 16.83 7.49 25.40
CA LEU A 552 15.49 6.95 25.19
C LEU A 552 14.47 8.07 24.94
N LEU A 553 14.48 9.15 25.72
CA LEU A 553 13.61 10.31 25.49
C LEU A 553 13.85 10.93 24.10
N ILE A 554 15.11 11.22 23.76
CA ILE A 554 15.46 11.80 22.44
C ILE A 554 14.89 10.95 21.31
N THR A 555 15.05 9.63 21.41
CA THR A 555 14.65 8.69 20.37
C THR A 555 13.13 8.55 20.26
N LEU A 556 12.42 8.51 21.39
CA LEU A 556 10.96 8.49 21.41
C LEU A 556 10.37 9.78 20.82
N TRP A 557 10.88 10.95 21.20
CA TRP A 557 10.40 12.23 20.64
C TRP A 557 10.55 12.29 19.12
N ARG A 558 11.74 11.92 18.65
CA ARG A 558 12.03 11.87 17.22
C ARG A 558 11.11 10.91 16.47
N SER A 559 11.00 9.67 16.96
CA SER A 559 10.29 8.60 16.24
C SER A 559 8.77 8.68 16.32
N VAL A 560 8.23 9.22 17.41
CA VAL A 560 6.79 9.20 17.74
C VAL A 560 6.14 10.59 17.62
N PHE A 561 6.74 11.63 18.20
CA PHE A 561 6.07 12.93 18.38
C PHE A 561 6.41 13.96 17.29
N LEU A 562 7.57 13.83 16.62
CA LEU A 562 8.05 14.76 15.60
C LEU A 562 8.05 14.18 14.17
N ASN A 563 7.82 12.88 14.02
CA ASN A 563 7.72 12.22 12.72
C ASN A 563 6.39 12.61 12.02
N PRO A 564 6.21 12.52 10.69
CA PRO A 564 4.95 12.69 9.95
C PRO A 564 3.65 12.04 10.48
N PHE A 565 3.70 11.23 11.54
CA PHE A 565 2.54 10.82 12.34
C PHE A 565 1.96 11.95 13.20
N ALA A 566 2.74 13.00 13.51
CA ALA A 566 2.36 14.12 14.37
C ALA A 566 1.07 14.85 13.95
N PRO A 567 0.80 15.11 12.66
CA PRO A 567 -0.39 15.87 12.25
C PRO A 567 -1.70 15.09 12.37
N GLN A 568 -1.64 13.76 12.41
CA GLN A 568 -2.81 12.89 12.58
C GLN A 568 -3.12 12.64 14.07
N ASN A 569 -2.13 12.82 14.94
CA ASN A 569 -2.32 12.88 16.39
C ASN A 569 -3.13 14.11 16.83
N LEU A 570 -3.36 15.07 15.94
CA LEU A 570 -4.03 16.35 16.21
C LEU A 570 -5.50 16.42 15.74
N GLU A 571 -5.90 15.63 14.72
CA GLU A 571 -7.28 15.67 14.21
C GLU A 571 -8.30 15.20 15.26
N ALA A 572 -7.87 14.50 16.32
CA ALA A 572 -8.73 14.10 17.43
C ALA A 572 -8.98 15.21 18.48
N GLU A 573 -8.14 16.24 18.55
CA GLU A 573 -8.20 17.28 19.61
C GLU A 573 -8.67 18.65 19.09
N ASN A 574 -8.72 18.84 17.76
CA ASN A 574 -9.15 20.10 17.13
C ASN A 574 -10.63 20.47 17.33
N ASN A 575 -11.39 19.73 18.14
CA ASN A 575 -12.76 20.08 18.50
C ASN A 575 -12.93 20.65 19.91
N GLN A 576 -11.89 20.77 20.75
CA GLN A 576 -12.10 21.26 22.13
C GLN A 576 -11.13 22.30 22.72
N GLU A 577 -9.96 22.58 22.14
CA GLU A 577 -9.07 23.60 22.73
C GLU A 577 -8.75 24.70 21.71
N LYS A 578 -9.63 25.71 21.69
CA LYS A 578 -9.26 27.03 21.16
C LYS A 578 -8.19 27.64 22.07
N GLU A 579 -7.13 28.13 21.44
CA GLU A 579 -6.06 28.94 22.01
C GLU A 579 -6.60 30.06 22.93
N GLU A 580 -6.51 29.85 24.23
CA GLU A 580 -6.39 30.91 25.24
C GLU A 580 -5.27 30.54 26.21
N ASP A 581 -4.01 30.76 25.79
CA ASP A 581 -2.97 31.10 26.76
C ASP A 581 -1.87 31.92 26.04
N GLY A 582 -2.20 33.18 25.83
CA GLY A 582 -1.20 34.21 25.61
C GLY A 582 -0.55 34.58 26.94
N ASP A 583 0.77 34.60 26.94
CA ASP A 583 1.56 35.51 27.78
C ASP A 583 1.55 35.29 29.31
N ARG A 584 1.72 34.03 29.77
CA ARG A 584 2.19 33.78 31.15
C ARG A 584 3.70 33.64 31.17
N GLY A 585 4.37 34.64 31.74
CA GLY A 585 5.80 34.61 32.00
C GLY A 585 6.23 33.36 32.78
N TYR A 586 6.93 32.46 32.11
CA TYR A 586 7.50 31.27 32.71
C TYR A 586 8.84 31.61 33.36
N HIS A 587 8.96 31.40 34.68
CA HIS A 587 10.24 31.46 35.37
C HIS A 587 11.22 30.43 34.78
N LEU A 588 12.44 30.86 34.43
CA LEU A 588 13.49 30.10 33.72
C LEU A 588 13.71 28.65 34.21
N ALA A 589 13.58 28.39 35.51
CA ALA A 589 13.73 27.05 36.07
C ALA A 589 12.58 26.11 35.64
N ASN A 590 11.32 26.56 35.69
CA ASN A 590 10.13 25.75 35.36
C ASN A 590 9.69 25.89 33.90
N TRP A 591 10.44 26.65 33.11
CA TRP A 591 10.10 26.96 31.73
C TRP A 591 10.31 25.79 30.76
N TYR A 592 11.43 25.07 30.88
CA TYR A 592 11.76 24.05 29.90
C TYR A 592 10.98 22.72 30.04
N PRO A 593 10.56 22.25 31.24
CA PRO A 593 9.64 21.13 31.32
C PRO A 593 8.33 21.42 30.58
N GLY A 594 7.80 22.66 30.69
CA GLY A 594 6.65 23.13 29.93
C GLY A 594 6.88 23.10 28.41
N LEU A 595 8.08 23.50 27.96
CA LEU A 595 8.46 23.38 26.55
C LEU A 595 8.58 21.91 26.08
N LEU A 596 9.11 21.00 26.92
CA LEU A 596 9.16 19.57 26.60
C LEU A 596 7.75 19.00 26.43
N VAL A 597 6.81 19.36 27.31
CA VAL A 597 5.40 18.99 27.18
C VAL A 597 4.81 19.55 25.89
N THR A 598 5.07 20.83 25.58
CA THR A 598 4.59 21.49 24.35
C THR A 598 5.08 20.77 23.09
N SER A 599 6.34 20.35 23.08
CA SER A 599 6.96 19.66 21.92
C SER A 599 6.33 18.31 21.57
N LEU A 600 5.50 17.73 22.47
CA LEU A 600 4.81 16.46 22.24
C LEU A 600 3.60 16.59 21.29
N TYR A 601 3.04 17.79 21.16
CA TYR A 601 1.74 18.01 20.52
C TYR A 601 1.88 18.54 19.11
N GLN A 602 2.70 19.57 18.87
CA GLN A 602 2.90 20.10 17.52
C GLN A 602 4.33 20.55 17.29
N PRO A 603 4.91 20.31 16.09
CA PRO A 603 6.05 21.10 15.62
C PRO A 603 5.71 22.59 15.60
N PHE A 604 6.72 23.47 15.65
CA PHE A 604 6.57 24.91 15.88
C PHE A 604 5.60 25.60 14.89
N ALA A 605 4.31 25.69 15.24
CA ALA A 605 3.20 26.12 14.39
C ALA A 605 2.66 27.52 14.76
N GLY A 606 3.52 28.50 15.03
CA GLY A 606 3.05 29.86 15.32
C GLY A 606 4.18 30.86 15.51
N GLY A 607 3.86 32.15 15.47
CA GLY A 607 4.76 33.26 15.85
C GLY A 607 4.78 33.53 17.37
N THR A 608 4.33 32.56 18.17
CA THR A 608 3.88 32.77 19.56
C THR A 608 4.92 32.43 20.63
N ALA A 609 6.07 31.82 20.29
CA ALA A 609 7.17 31.60 21.24
C ALA A 609 8.44 32.38 20.84
N ALA A 610 8.99 33.17 21.75
CA ALA A 610 10.20 33.98 21.56
C ALA A 610 11.52 33.17 21.68
N LEU A 611 11.48 31.87 21.38
CA LEU A 611 12.63 30.98 21.56
C LEU A 611 13.59 31.06 20.37
N LYS A 612 14.85 31.47 20.60
CA LYS A 612 15.91 31.39 19.58
C LYS A 612 16.69 30.09 19.72
N ALA A 613 17.12 29.54 18.59
CA ALA A 613 17.95 28.33 18.55
C ALA A 613 19.23 28.44 19.40
N GLY A 614 19.90 29.60 19.34
CA GLY A 614 21.09 29.89 20.15
C GLY A 614 20.82 29.85 21.64
N ASP A 615 19.66 30.34 22.10
CA ASP A 615 19.33 30.37 23.53
C ASP A 615 19.20 28.95 24.10
N VAL A 616 18.65 28.01 23.31
CA VAL A 616 18.53 26.60 23.69
C VAL A 616 19.90 25.96 23.89
N TRP A 617 20.82 26.12 22.94
CA TRP A 617 22.13 25.47 23.02
C TRP A 617 23.06 26.13 24.05
N ASN A 618 22.98 27.44 24.22
CA ASN A 618 23.79 28.20 25.18
C ASN A 618 23.26 28.14 26.62
N ALA A 619 22.00 27.74 26.83
CA ALA A 619 21.47 27.57 28.18
C ALA A 619 22.22 26.46 28.95
N SER A 620 22.99 26.86 29.96
CA SER A 620 23.76 25.94 30.82
C SER A 620 22.88 25.08 31.71
N PHE A 621 21.69 25.56 32.06
CA PHE A 621 20.71 24.84 32.88
C PHE A 621 19.94 23.77 32.09
N LEU A 622 19.96 23.82 30.75
CA LEU A 622 19.29 22.81 29.93
C LEU A 622 20.18 21.57 29.81
N PRO A 623 19.67 20.38 30.17
CA PRO A 623 20.40 19.15 29.95
C PRO A 623 20.49 18.85 28.44
N PHE A 624 21.55 18.15 28.02
CA PHE A 624 21.85 17.91 26.61
C PHE A 624 20.69 17.25 25.84
N PHE A 625 20.00 16.30 26.46
CA PHE A 625 18.86 15.63 25.83
C PHE A 625 17.70 16.58 25.51
N ALA A 626 17.43 17.57 26.40
CA ALA A 626 16.39 18.55 26.16
C ALA A 626 16.77 19.47 24.99
N LYS A 627 18.06 19.84 24.88
CA LYS A 627 18.58 20.58 23.71
C LYS A 627 18.35 19.81 22.41
N MET A 628 18.59 18.50 22.40
CA MET A 628 18.35 17.63 21.25
C MET A 628 16.86 17.54 20.89
N VAL A 629 15.99 17.33 21.87
CA VAL A 629 14.53 17.31 21.66
C VAL A 629 14.04 18.63 21.08
N PHE A 630 14.46 19.76 21.66
CA PHE A 630 14.10 21.08 21.15
C PHE A 630 14.68 21.35 19.76
N THR A 631 15.88 20.85 19.47
CA THR A 631 16.48 20.91 18.14
C THR A 631 15.58 20.21 17.12
N PHE A 632 15.19 18.95 17.37
CA PHE A 632 14.26 18.22 16.50
C PHE A 632 12.91 18.95 16.37
N TRP A 633 12.38 19.46 17.47
CA TRP A 633 11.12 20.19 17.49
C TRP A 633 11.16 21.48 16.66
N MET A 634 12.26 22.24 16.75
CA MET A 634 12.43 23.51 16.03
C MET A 634 12.71 23.30 14.54
N ILE A 635 13.41 22.23 14.14
CA ILE A 635 13.66 21.94 12.72
C ILE A 635 12.47 21.25 12.06
N ASN A 636 11.62 20.56 12.81
CA ASN A 636 10.43 19.94 12.23
C ASN A 636 9.39 21.02 11.91
N THR A 637 9.28 21.40 10.64
CA THR A 637 8.32 22.42 10.18
C THR A 637 7.25 21.74 9.32
N PRO A 638 5.94 22.02 9.48
CA PRO A 638 4.90 21.36 8.71
C PRO A 638 5.08 21.54 7.18
N TYR A 639 5.33 20.43 6.49
CA TYR A 639 5.70 20.43 5.07
C TYR A 639 4.57 20.87 4.12
N PHE A 640 3.32 20.47 4.39
CA PHE A 640 2.18 20.69 3.47
C PHE A 640 1.46 22.02 3.66
N SER A 641 1.91 22.85 4.61
CA SER A 641 1.36 24.18 4.90
C SER A 641 2.40 25.30 4.77
N GLY A 642 3.58 25.00 4.21
CA GLY A 642 4.70 25.94 4.11
C GLY A 642 4.38 27.15 3.22
N ARG A 643 4.31 28.34 3.84
CA ARG A 643 4.49 29.65 3.22
C ARG A 643 5.98 30.04 3.36
N GLU A 644 6.39 31.07 2.62
CA GLU A 644 7.78 31.58 2.64
C GLU A 644 8.27 31.92 4.06
N THR A 645 7.38 32.40 4.93
CA THR A 645 7.69 32.71 6.33
C THR A 645 8.12 31.47 7.13
N GLN A 646 7.49 30.31 6.92
CA GLN A 646 7.89 29.08 7.61
C GLN A 646 9.23 28.54 7.08
N ARG A 647 9.44 28.61 5.75
CA ARG A 647 10.73 28.26 5.13
C ARG A 647 11.86 29.08 5.75
N GLN A 648 11.70 30.41 5.78
CA GLN A 648 12.78 31.28 6.25
C GLN A 648 13.09 31.08 7.73
N LYS A 649 12.05 30.82 8.54
CA LYS A 649 12.22 30.47 9.94
C LYS A 649 13.01 29.17 10.13
N PHE A 650 12.69 28.11 9.38
CA PHE A 650 13.48 26.89 9.41
C PHE A 650 14.92 27.17 9.00
N LEU A 651 15.16 27.91 7.92
CA LEU A 651 16.51 28.18 7.43
C LEU A 651 17.35 28.91 8.48
N THR A 652 16.79 29.93 9.12
CA THR A 652 17.44 30.63 10.23
C THR A 652 17.71 29.68 11.38
N CYS A 653 16.69 28.98 11.86
CA CYS A 653 16.79 28.09 13.01
C CYS A 653 17.80 26.95 12.78
N ALA A 654 17.68 26.23 11.66
CA ALA A 654 18.54 25.12 11.31
C ALA A 654 20.01 25.56 11.14
N THR A 655 20.25 26.75 10.57
CA THR A 655 21.60 27.34 10.48
C THR A 655 22.19 27.56 11.86
N ASP A 656 21.46 28.22 12.75
CA ASP A 656 21.93 28.52 14.11
C ASP A 656 22.15 27.23 14.91
N LEU A 657 21.23 26.27 14.82
CA LEU A 657 21.36 24.96 15.47
C LEU A 657 22.61 24.20 15.01
N CYS A 658 22.91 24.18 13.70
CA CYS A 658 24.12 23.52 13.21
C CYS A 658 25.40 24.17 13.77
N ARG A 659 25.45 25.50 13.82
CA ARG A 659 26.61 26.24 14.36
C ARG A 659 26.80 25.99 15.84
N GLU A 660 25.73 26.00 16.62
CA GLU A 660 25.81 25.76 18.06
C GLU A 660 26.14 24.30 18.36
N ALA A 661 25.50 23.36 17.67
CA ALA A 661 25.79 21.93 17.82
C ALA A 661 27.26 21.59 17.51
N LEU A 662 27.86 22.26 16.53
CA LEU A 662 29.28 22.09 16.18
C LEU A 662 30.21 22.32 17.39
N ASN A 663 29.91 23.30 18.23
CA ASN A 663 30.72 23.65 19.40
C ASN A 663 30.50 22.70 20.60
N HIS A 664 29.38 21.95 20.61
CA HIS A 664 28.92 21.23 21.79
C HIS A 664 28.86 19.70 21.64
N VAL A 665 28.84 19.17 20.41
CA VAL A 665 28.65 17.73 20.14
C VAL A 665 29.98 16.96 19.93
N GLN A 666 31.12 17.67 19.86
CA GLN A 666 32.44 17.12 19.51
C GLN A 666 32.91 15.91 20.36
N HIS A 667 32.37 15.71 21.57
CA HIS A 667 32.74 14.60 22.47
C HIS A 667 31.63 13.56 22.73
N ARG A 668 30.58 13.54 21.90
CA ARG A 668 29.38 12.72 22.15
C ARG A 668 29.29 11.49 21.22
N LEU A 669 28.47 10.53 21.65
CA LEU A 669 28.27 9.23 20.99
C LEU A 669 27.85 9.37 19.50
N PRO A 670 28.41 8.54 18.59
CA PRO A 670 28.05 8.54 17.16
C PRO A 670 26.54 8.41 16.87
N SER A 671 25.79 7.75 17.75
CA SER A 671 24.34 7.57 17.62
C SER A 671 23.57 8.90 17.61
N VAL A 672 23.96 9.86 18.46
CA VAL A 672 23.34 11.19 18.54
C VAL A 672 23.56 11.95 17.26
N PHE A 673 24.80 11.92 16.75
CA PHE A 673 25.15 12.55 15.49
C PHE A 673 24.32 11.97 14.34
N VAL A 674 24.29 10.64 14.17
CA VAL A 674 23.51 9.98 13.13
C VAL A 674 22.03 10.35 13.19
N ALA A 675 21.46 10.43 14.40
CA ALA A 675 20.08 10.84 14.59
C ALA A 675 19.83 12.27 14.12
N LEU A 676 20.75 13.18 14.42
CA LEU A 676 20.71 14.57 13.98
C LEU A 676 20.84 14.70 12.46
N VAL A 677 21.76 13.96 11.84
CA VAL A 677 21.91 13.89 10.37
C VAL A 677 20.60 13.46 9.73
N GLN A 678 19.95 12.41 10.27
CA GLN A 678 18.70 11.89 9.73
C GLN A 678 17.59 12.95 9.70
N GLU A 679 17.41 13.71 10.77
CA GLU A 679 16.38 14.74 10.86
C GLU A 679 16.67 15.94 9.96
N PHE A 680 17.91 16.43 9.94
CA PHE A 680 18.28 17.53 9.06
C PHE A 680 18.14 17.15 7.59
N VAL A 681 18.63 15.98 7.18
CA VAL A 681 18.52 15.51 5.79
C VAL A 681 17.05 15.44 5.35
N ALA A 682 16.15 14.90 6.19
CA ALA A 682 14.73 14.82 5.86
C ALA A 682 14.07 16.20 5.66
N ASN A 683 14.40 17.16 6.52
CA ASN A 683 13.82 18.51 6.45
C ASN A 683 14.45 19.36 5.32
N TYR A 684 15.77 19.35 5.17
CA TYR A 684 16.48 20.07 4.10
C TYR A 684 16.13 19.54 2.71
N TRP A 685 15.97 18.22 2.58
CA TRP A 685 15.45 17.60 1.37
C TRP A 685 14.13 18.25 0.98
N SER A 686 13.19 18.33 1.92
CA SER A 686 11.85 18.87 1.67
C SER A 686 11.85 20.38 1.41
N ILE A 687 12.69 21.14 2.08
CA ILE A 687 12.73 22.60 1.95
C ILE A 687 13.35 23.07 0.65
N SER A 688 14.20 22.25 0.03
CA SER A 688 14.66 22.49 -1.34
C SER A 688 13.50 22.61 -2.34
N TYR A 689 12.36 21.97 -2.07
CA TYR A 689 11.13 22.05 -2.89
C TYR A 689 10.31 23.34 -2.71
N LEU A 690 10.59 24.14 -1.68
CA LEU A 690 9.93 25.42 -1.43
C LEU A 690 10.62 26.61 -2.13
N GLY A 691 11.71 26.38 -2.87
CA GLY A 691 12.43 27.44 -3.61
C GLY A 691 13.51 28.14 -2.78
N GLY A 692 14.06 29.22 -3.34
CA GLY A 692 15.06 30.11 -2.73
C GLY A 692 16.47 29.52 -2.48
N ASN A 693 17.41 30.40 -2.17
CA ASN A 693 18.80 30.01 -1.90
C ASN A 693 18.94 29.46 -0.46
N ASN A 694 19.43 28.22 -0.34
CA ASN A 694 19.57 27.50 0.94
C ASN A 694 21.04 27.40 1.43
N ILE A 695 21.97 28.06 0.73
CA ILE A 695 23.42 27.89 0.93
C ILE A 695 23.89 28.07 2.37
N GLN A 696 23.38 29.07 3.10
CA GLN A 696 23.83 29.35 4.46
C GLN A 696 23.53 28.17 5.40
N SER A 697 22.30 27.67 5.34
CA SER A 697 21.84 26.56 6.18
C SER A 697 22.51 25.23 5.81
N LEU A 698 22.61 24.93 4.52
CA LEU A 698 23.26 23.70 4.03
C LEU A 698 24.77 23.73 4.28
N SER A 699 25.41 24.90 4.24
CA SER A 699 26.84 25.04 4.57
C SER A 699 27.09 24.80 6.05
N ALA A 700 26.27 25.38 6.93
CA ALA A 700 26.37 25.12 8.37
C ALA A 700 26.13 23.63 8.70
N PHE A 701 25.19 22.99 8.00
CA PHE A 701 24.99 21.55 8.13
C PHE A 701 26.18 20.75 7.59
N GLY A 702 26.74 21.14 6.43
CA GLY A 702 27.92 20.49 5.87
C GLY A 702 29.16 20.62 6.77
N ASP A 703 29.35 21.77 7.43
CA ASP A 703 30.40 21.94 8.45
C ASP A 703 30.18 20.99 9.63
N LEU A 704 28.95 20.93 10.16
CA LEU A 704 28.58 20.00 11.22
C LEU A 704 28.90 18.55 10.84
N ILE A 705 28.52 18.12 9.64
CA ILE A 705 28.79 16.76 9.14
C ILE A 705 30.29 16.52 9.01
N SER A 706 30.99 17.37 8.27
CA SER A 706 32.41 17.17 7.95
C SER A 706 33.27 17.12 9.22
N THR A 707 33.04 18.03 10.18
CA THR A 707 33.82 18.05 11.42
C THR A 707 33.62 16.79 12.25
N HIS A 708 32.39 16.30 12.39
CA HIS A 708 32.11 15.08 13.16
C HIS A 708 32.61 13.82 12.45
N MET A 709 32.43 13.74 11.12
CA MET A 709 32.94 12.60 10.35
C MET A 709 34.46 12.51 10.41
N GLN A 710 35.18 13.63 10.33
CA GLN A 710 36.63 13.68 10.52
C GLN A 710 37.03 13.29 11.96
N HIS A 711 36.26 13.70 12.97
CA HIS A 711 36.50 13.31 14.35
C HIS A 711 36.33 11.81 14.58
N TYR A 712 35.26 11.20 14.06
CA TYR A 712 35.01 9.76 14.20
C TYR A 712 35.93 8.90 13.34
N PHE A 713 36.43 9.42 12.22
CA PHE A 713 37.30 8.70 11.31
C PHE A 713 38.57 9.51 10.95
N PRO A 714 39.45 9.78 11.94
CA PRO A 714 40.60 10.67 11.76
C PRO A 714 41.58 10.18 10.70
N ARG A 715 41.61 8.88 10.41
CA ARG A 715 42.43 8.31 9.33
C ARG A 715 42.15 8.94 7.96
N TYR A 716 40.89 9.28 7.68
CA TYR A 716 40.49 9.87 6.40
C TYR A 716 40.72 11.38 6.38
N ALA A 717 40.71 12.04 7.54
CA ALA A 717 41.16 13.42 7.67
C ALA A 717 42.67 13.57 7.46
N ALA A 718 43.44 12.52 7.78
CA ALA A 718 44.90 12.48 7.63
C ALA A 718 45.38 12.02 6.23
N LEU A 719 44.47 11.67 5.31
CA LEU A 719 44.86 11.29 3.96
C LEU A 719 45.44 12.50 3.23
N ASN A 720 46.70 12.37 2.81
CA ASN A 720 47.33 13.36 1.95
C ASN A 720 47.26 12.91 0.49
N PHE A 721 46.57 13.70 -0.33
CA PHE A 721 46.43 13.47 -1.76
C PHE A 721 47.41 14.29 -2.60
N SER A 722 48.28 15.13 -1.99
CA SER A 722 49.22 16.02 -2.69
C SER A 722 50.14 15.32 -3.69
N ASP A 723 50.45 14.05 -3.42
CA ASP A 723 51.42 13.27 -4.20
C ASP A 723 50.73 12.38 -5.25
N ARG A 724 49.39 12.31 -5.25
CA ARG A 724 48.60 11.50 -6.19
C ARG A 724 48.23 12.32 -7.43
N LYS A 725 49.18 12.47 -8.35
CA LYS A 725 48.88 12.89 -9.74
C LYS A 725 48.76 11.68 -10.66
N PRO A 726 47.86 11.69 -11.65
CA PRO A 726 47.88 10.66 -12.67
C PRO A 726 49.25 10.62 -13.35
N GLY A 727 49.93 9.47 -13.31
CA GLY A 727 51.18 9.28 -14.04
C GLY A 727 50.93 9.44 -15.55
N ALA A 728 51.89 10.02 -16.27
CA ALA A 728 51.75 10.25 -17.71
C ALA A 728 51.36 8.95 -18.44
N GLY A 729 50.22 8.98 -19.14
CA GLY A 729 49.71 7.85 -19.92
C GLY A 729 48.82 6.85 -19.17
N ARG A 730 48.52 7.03 -17.88
CA ARG A 730 47.51 6.20 -17.19
C ARG A 730 46.09 6.73 -17.40
N LYS A 731 45.11 5.82 -17.38
CA LYS A 731 43.68 6.19 -17.40
C LYS A 731 43.28 6.93 -16.12
N ILE A 732 42.37 7.89 -16.27
CA ILE A 732 41.73 8.59 -15.15
C ILE A 732 40.72 7.64 -14.49
N ARG A 733 40.91 7.38 -13.20
CA ARG A 733 39.99 6.54 -12.40
C ARG A 733 38.87 7.41 -11.84
N VAL A 734 37.66 7.23 -12.37
CA VAL A 734 36.45 7.94 -11.94
C VAL A 734 35.55 7.00 -11.15
N GLY A 735 35.15 7.40 -9.95
CA GLY A 735 34.18 6.69 -9.12
C GLY A 735 32.82 7.36 -9.11
N TYR A 736 31.75 6.58 -9.24
CA TYR A 736 30.37 7.02 -9.05
C TYR A 736 29.76 6.35 -7.83
N ILE A 737 29.15 7.13 -6.94
CA ILE A 737 28.50 6.62 -5.73
C ILE A 737 27.07 7.13 -5.59
N SER A 738 26.16 6.20 -5.26
CA SER A 738 24.75 6.50 -5.00
C SER A 738 24.04 5.32 -4.33
N ARG A 739 23.00 5.63 -3.56
CA ARG A 739 21.97 4.64 -3.16
C ARG A 739 20.99 4.31 -4.29
N ASN A 740 20.94 5.16 -5.30
CA ASN A 740 19.83 5.21 -6.23
C ASN A 740 20.12 4.51 -7.58
N PHE A 741 21.14 3.64 -7.67
CA PHE A 741 21.49 2.90 -8.89
C PHE A 741 20.55 1.71 -9.19
N TYR A 742 19.28 2.02 -9.38
CA TYR A 742 18.18 1.18 -9.86
C TYR A 742 17.22 2.03 -10.71
N SER A 743 16.09 1.49 -11.16
CA SER A 743 15.10 2.13 -12.03
C SER A 743 14.43 3.35 -11.38
N GLN A 744 15.13 4.48 -11.39
CA GLN A 744 14.67 5.78 -10.89
C GLN A 744 15.43 6.95 -11.53
N ALA A 745 15.03 8.19 -11.18
CA ALA A 745 15.46 9.44 -11.81
C ALA A 745 16.98 9.67 -11.89
N VAL A 746 17.73 9.49 -10.79
CA VAL A 746 19.20 9.69 -10.79
C VAL A 746 19.87 8.72 -11.77
N SER A 747 19.40 7.47 -11.86
CA SER A 747 19.96 6.49 -12.81
C SER A 747 19.69 6.89 -14.25
N TYR A 748 18.49 7.35 -14.59
CA TYR A 748 18.20 7.80 -15.96
C TYR A 748 19.07 8.98 -16.38
N TYR A 749 19.44 9.86 -15.45
CA TYR A 749 20.40 10.94 -15.69
C TYR A 749 21.84 10.43 -15.87
N MET A 750 22.20 9.33 -15.20
CA MET A 750 23.57 8.81 -15.13
C MET A 750 23.94 7.77 -16.20
N VAL A 751 23.00 6.93 -16.61
CA VAL A 751 23.28 5.75 -17.45
C VAL A 751 24.00 6.12 -18.74
N ASN A 752 23.61 7.19 -19.42
CA ASN A 752 24.30 7.64 -20.64
C ASN A 752 25.77 8.00 -20.38
N ARG A 753 26.10 8.58 -19.23
CA ARG A 753 27.48 8.93 -18.88
C ARG A 753 28.36 7.69 -18.73
N LEU A 754 27.80 6.63 -18.14
CA LEU A 754 28.48 5.34 -18.00
C LEU A 754 28.67 4.63 -19.35
N ILE A 755 27.64 4.64 -20.19
CA ILE A 755 27.67 3.99 -21.51
C ILE A 755 28.72 4.64 -22.41
N HIS A 756 28.80 5.98 -22.41
CA HIS A 756 29.56 6.73 -23.41
C HIS A 756 30.98 7.11 -22.97
N HIS A 757 31.41 6.73 -21.76
CA HIS A 757 32.77 7.02 -21.31
C HIS A 757 33.84 6.52 -22.30
N ASP A 758 34.81 7.36 -22.64
CA ASP A 758 35.97 6.96 -23.44
C ASP A 758 36.84 6.00 -22.63
N LYS A 759 36.67 4.71 -22.91
CA LYS A 759 37.39 3.61 -22.26
C LYS A 759 38.90 3.64 -22.47
N ASN A 760 39.42 4.45 -23.40
CA ASN A 760 40.87 4.63 -23.56
C ASN A 760 41.43 5.69 -22.59
N ARG A 761 40.60 6.63 -22.14
CA ARG A 761 41.00 7.72 -21.24
C ARG A 761 40.58 7.49 -19.79
N PHE A 762 39.46 6.81 -19.56
CA PHE A 762 38.85 6.63 -18.25
C PHE A 762 38.72 5.15 -17.84
N GLU A 763 38.89 4.89 -16.55
CA GLU A 763 38.55 3.63 -15.86
C GLU A 763 37.42 3.93 -14.86
N VAL A 764 36.26 3.29 -15.03
CA VAL A 764 35.02 3.64 -14.36
C VAL A 764 34.71 2.68 -13.20
N TYR A 765 34.57 3.24 -12.00
CA TYR A 765 34.20 2.56 -10.77
C TYR A 765 32.78 2.93 -10.37
N THR A 766 32.00 1.99 -9.88
CA THR A 766 30.64 2.23 -9.34
C THR A 766 30.47 1.60 -7.97
N PHE A 767 30.09 2.43 -7.00
CA PHE A 767 29.77 2.05 -5.63
C PHE A 767 28.26 2.20 -5.42
N ALA A 768 27.53 1.10 -5.58
CA ALA A 768 26.09 1.06 -5.39
C ALA A 768 25.75 0.78 -3.91
N LEU A 769 24.99 1.67 -3.28
CA LEU A 769 24.55 1.51 -1.90
C LEU A 769 23.13 0.92 -1.85
N GLY A 770 22.88 -0.01 -0.93
CA GLY A 770 21.61 -0.70 -0.77
C GLY A 770 21.48 -2.00 -1.57
N ASP A 771 20.37 -2.69 -1.37
CA ASP A 771 20.08 -4.05 -1.84
C ASP A 771 19.21 -4.11 -3.11
N THR A 772 18.65 -2.99 -3.56
CA THR A 772 17.76 -2.93 -4.74
C THR A 772 18.53 -3.18 -6.03
N HIS A 773 18.05 -4.12 -6.86
CA HIS A 773 18.70 -4.54 -8.10
C HIS A 773 17.66 -4.83 -9.20
N ASP A 774 17.80 -4.17 -10.35
CA ASP A 774 16.94 -4.34 -11.52
C ASP A 774 17.72 -4.15 -12.85
N GLU A 775 16.99 -4.12 -13.96
CA GLU A 775 17.58 -4.00 -15.30
C GLU A 775 18.37 -2.71 -15.52
N ILE A 776 18.04 -1.63 -14.82
CA ILE A 776 18.82 -0.40 -14.87
C ILE A 776 20.10 -0.58 -14.06
N SER A 777 20.04 -1.23 -12.88
CA SER A 777 21.25 -1.63 -12.14
C SER A 777 22.20 -2.48 -12.99
N GLU A 778 21.69 -3.36 -13.83
CA GLU A 778 22.50 -4.19 -14.74
C GLU A 778 23.29 -3.36 -15.77
N LEU A 779 22.80 -2.17 -16.16
CA LEU A 779 23.56 -1.26 -17.01
C LEU A 779 24.80 -0.70 -16.28
N PHE A 780 24.69 -0.43 -14.98
CA PHE A 780 25.85 -0.03 -14.16
C PHE A 780 26.87 -1.18 -14.04
N VAL A 781 26.39 -2.41 -13.82
CA VAL A 781 27.27 -3.59 -13.76
C VAL A 781 27.99 -3.79 -15.09
N LYS A 782 27.27 -3.69 -16.21
CA LYS A 782 27.78 -3.94 -17.55
C LYS A 782 28.77 -2.88 -18.03
N HIS A 783 28.52 -1.60 -17.75
CA HIS A 783 29.28 -0.49 -18.34
C HIS A 783 30.39 0.05 -17.43
N SER A 784 30.46 -0.38 -16.17
CA SER A 784 31.57 -0.04 -15.27
C SER A 784 32.71 -1.03 -15.41
N ASP A 785 33.95 -0.54 -15.33
CA ASP A 785 35.15 -1.38 -15.31
C ASP A 785 35.26 -2.11 -13.96
N ARG A 786 34.78 -1.47 -12.88
CA ARG A 786 34.64 -2.04 -11.53
C ARG A 786 33.29 -1.69 -10.93
N PHE A 787 32.57 -2.68 -10.42
CA PHE A 787 31.29 -2.50 -9.75
C PHE A 787 31.33 -3.15 -8.36
N GLN A 788 30.92 -2.40 -7.34
CA GLN A 788 30.78 -2.90 -5.98
C GLN A 788 29.45 -2.47 -5.36
N ARG A 789 28.79 -3.39 -4.67
CA ARG A 789 27.53 -3.16 -3.96
C ARG A 789 27.72 -3.30 -2.45
N PHE A 790 27.10 -2.38 -1.70
CA PHE A 790 27.09 -2.39 -0.24
C PHE A 790 25.65 -2.44 0.27
N ASN A 791 25.22 -3.62 0.74
CA ASN A 791 23.86 -3.80 1.25
C ASN A 791 23.64 -3.02 2.56
N ASN A 792 24.65 -2.94 3.42
CA ASN A 792 24.62 -2.09 4.62
C ASN A 792 25.23 -0.71 4.34
N LEU A 793 24.38 0.24 3.95
CA LEU A 793 24.76 1.62 3.70
C LEU A 793 25.30 2.39 4.92
N TYR A 794 25.08 1.90 6.15
CA TYR A 794 25.63 2.52 7.37
C TYR A 794 26.97 1.92 7.79
N ASP A 795 27.51 0.95 7.03
CA ASP A 795 28.90 0.50 7.18
C ASP A 795 29.86 1.50 6.52
N VAL A 796 29.83 2.74 7.02
CA VAL A 796 30.67 3.84 6.55
C VAL A 796 32.15 3.44 6.52
N PRO A 797 32.72 2.73 7.53
CA PRO A 797 34.12 2.31 7.48
C PRO A 797 34.44 1.40 6.30
N ALA A 798 33.61 0.38 6.03
CA ALA A 798 33.87 -0.55 4.93
C ALA A 798 33.72 0.12 3.56
N ILE A 799 32.70 0.97 3.40
CA ILE A 799 32.47 1.71 2.16
C ILE A 799 33.63 2.68 1.90
N ALA A 800 34.00 3.49 2.89
CA ALA A 800 35.08 4.44 2.77
C ALA A 800 36.43 3.75 2.48
N GLN A 801 36.69 2.59 3.10
CA GLN A 801 37.90 1.80 2.84
C GLN A 801 37.98 1.33 1.38
N SER A 802 36.89 0.75 0.86
CA SER A 802 36.84 0.29 -0.54
C SER A 802 37.06 1.44 -1.54
N ILE A 803 36.48 2.61 -1.28
CA ILE A 803 36.68 3.81 -2.12
C ILE A 803 38.15 4.22 -2.09
N THR A 804 38.79 4.26 -0.93
CA THR A 804 40.21 4.64 -0.82
C THR A 804 41.16 3.62 -1.43
N ASP A 805 40.85 2.31 -1.31
CA ASP A 805 41.60 1.20 -1.89
C ASP A 805 41.51 1.17 -3.42
N SER A 806 40.45 1.79 -3.97
CA SER A 806 40.28 1.93 -5.42
C SER A 806 41.18 3.00 -6.04
N GLU A 807 41.85 3.82 -5.21
CA GLU A 807 42.79 4.87 -5.65
C GLU A 807 42.24 5.75 -6.77
N LEU A 808 41.02 6.23 -6.58
CA LEU A 808 40.32 7.09 -7.54
C LEU A 808 41.04 8.44 -7.70
N ASP A 809 40.99 9.01 -8.90
CA ASP A 809 41.38 10.40 -9.15
C ASP A 809 40.26 11.37 -8.76
N ILE A 810 39.03 10.95 -9.08
CA ILE A 810 37.83 11.74 -8.89
C ILE A 810 36.68 10.85 -8.40
N LEU A 811 36.03 11.27 -7.32
CA LEU A 811 34.83 10.63 -6.78
C LEU A 811 33.63 11.54 -7.01
N ILE A 812 32.60 11.01 -7.65
CA ILE A 812 31.41 11.74 -8.04
C ILE A 812 30.21 11.17 -7.29
N TYR A 813 29.66 11.99 -6.40
CA TYR A 813 28.38 11.74 -5.75
C TYR A 813 27.28 12.16 -6.72
N THR A 814 26.50 11.20 -7.20
CA THR A 814 25.43 11.51 -8.18
C THR A 814 24.26 12.24 -7.54
N ASP A 815 24.11 12.07 -6.22
CA ASP A 815 23.16 12.74 -5.36
C ASP A 815 23.73 12.81 -3.93
N ILE A 816 23.50 13.94 -3.27
CA ILE A 816 23.77 14.13 -1.83
C ILE A 816 22.53 14.82 -1.25
N GLY A 817 22.03 14.32 -0.11
CA GLY A 817 20.84 14.85 0.55
C GLY A 817 19.58 14.00 0.43
N MET A 818 19.57 12.94 -0.38
CA MET A 818 18.47 11.96 -0.41
C MET A 818 18.58 10.93 0.72
N ASP A 819 19.81 10.59 1.11
CA ASP A 819 20.11 9.56 2.11
C ASP A 819 21.22 10.04 3.08
N PRO A 820 21.06 9.82 4.41
CA PRO A 820 22.04 10.25 5.40
C PRO A 820 23.44 9.64 5.18
N ALA A 821 23.51 8.39 4.70
CA ALA A 821 24.79 7.71 4.49
C ALA A 821 25.63 8.42 3.42
N THR A 822 25.00 8.87 2.33
CA THR A 822 25.70 9.64 1.29
C THR A 822 26.26 10.96 1.82
N TYR A 823 25.53 11.65 2.71
CA TYR A 823 26.00 12.87 3.37
C TYR A 823 27.19 12.60 4.30
N MET A 824 27.13 11.52 5.09
CA MET A 824 28.20 11.13 6.00
C MET A 824 29.48 10.73 5.25
N LEU A 825 29.36 9.91 4.20
CA LEU A 825 30.48 9.53 3.34
C LEU A 825 31.09 10.76 2.65
N ALA A 826 30.25 11.64 2.13
CA ALA A 826 30.68 12.88 1.50
C ALA A 826 31.35 13.84 2.48
N GLY A 827 31.05 13.76 3.79
CA GLY A 827 31.77 14.48 4.85
C GLY A 827 33.21 14.02 5.09
N LEU A 828 33.66 12.95 4.43
CA LEU A 828 35.05 12.50 4.40
C LEU A 828 35.69 12.85 3.05
N GLN A 829 36.99 13.14 3.06
CA GLN A 829 37.78 13.26 1.82
C GLN A 829 38.30 11.87 1.44
N LEU A 830 37.64 11.21 0.49
CA LEU A 830 37.93 9.81 0.09
C LEU A 830 38.68 9.70 -1.24
N ALA A 831 38.75 10.79 -2.01
CA ALA A 831 39.51 10.92 -3.26
C ALA A 831 40.15 12.31 -3.37
N PRO A 832 41.18 12.53 -4.21
CA PRO A 832 41.80 13.84 -4.42
C PRO A 832 40.78 14.91 -4.84
N VAL A 833 39.91 14.57 -5.78
CA VAL A 833 38.82 15.44 -6.24
C VAL A 833 37.48 14.78 -5.90
N GLN A 834 36.59 15.53 -5.24
CA GLN A 834 35.21 15.09 -5.01
C GLN A 834 34.23 16.08 -5.62
N CYS A 835 33.23 15.54 -6.31
CA CYS A 835 32.22 16.32 -7.01
C CYS A 835 30.80 15.85 -6.66
N ALA A 836 29.84 16.76 -6.80
CA ALA A 836 28.43 16.45 -6.80
C ALA A 836 27.78 16.76 -8.15
N LEU A 837 26.71 16.01 -8.48
CA LEU A 837 25.88 16.25 -9.66
C LEU A 837 24.49 16.77 -9.27
N VAL A 838 23.70 17.12 -10.30
CA VAL A 838 22.33 17.65 -10.23
C VAL A 838 21.28 16.64 -9.70
N GLY A 839 21.68 15.48 -9.17
CA GLY A 839 20.73 14.54 -8.56
C GLY A 839 19.88 15.19 -7.48
N HIS A 840 20.46 16.14 -6.73
CA HIS A 840 19.72 17.06 -5.88
C HIS A 840 20.10 18.51 -6.24
N GLY A 841 19.18 19.26 -6.86
CA GLY A 841 19.40 20.59 -7.46
C GLY A 841 19.63 21.77 -6.48
N THR A 842 20.49 21.58 -5.49
CA THR A 842 20.98 22.61 -4.56
C THR A 842 22.40 22.22 -4.13
N THR A 843 23.14 23.18 -3.56
CA THR A 843 24.44 22.92 -2.94
C THR A 843 24.40 21.77 -1.93
N THR A 844 25.47 21.00 -1.84
CA THR A 844 25.68 20.02 -0.77
C THR A 844 26.06 20.71 0.54
N GLY A 845 26.60 21.93 0.46
CA GLY A 845 27.12 22.67 1.59
C GLY A 845 28.34 22.04 2.25
N LEU A 846 28.88 20.93 1.74
CA LEU A 846 30.02 20.23 2.33
C LEU A 846 31.35 20.87 1.93
N PRO A 847 32.30 21.08 2.86
CA PRO A 847 33.64 21.58 2.53
C PRO A 847 34.48 20.57 1.74
N THR A 848 34.16 19.29 1.86
CA THR A 848 34.85 18.15 1.24
C THR A 848 34.41 17.90 -0.20
N ILE A 849 33.40 18.60 -0.71
CA ILE A 849 33.00 18.56 -2.13
C ILE A 849 33.53 19.83 -2.80
N GLN A 850 34.47 19.67 -3.72
CA GLN A 850 35.15 20.80 -4.36
C GLN A 850 34.34 21.39 -5.51
N TYR A 851 33.65 20.53 -6.28
CA TYR A 851 32.95 20.95 -7.50
C TYR A 851 31.50 20.48 -7.52
N TYR A 852 30.61 21.33 -8.03
CA TYR A 852 29.24 20.97 -8.37
C TYR A 852 29.06 21.08 -9.88
N ILE A 853 28.76 19.95 -10.54
CA ILE A 853 28.68 19.89 -12.00
C ILE A 853 27.21 20.02 -12.42
N SER A 854 26.91 21.08 -13.15
CA SER A 854 25.57 21.47 -13.59
C SER A 854 25.54 21.82 -15.09
N GLY A 855 24.42 22.36 -15.57
CA GLY A 855 24.23 22.81 -16.96
C GLY A 855 24.13 24.33 -17.11
N ASP A 856 23.99 24.80 -18.35
CA ASP A 856 23.77 26.22 -18.67
C ASP A 856 22.43 26.77 -18.20
N PHE A 857 21.52 25.92 -17.71
CA PHE A 857 20.27 26.32 -17.07
C PHE A 857 20.45 27.12 -15.78
N GLU A 858 21.65 27.09 -15.20
CA GLU A 858 22.01 27.90 -14.04
C GLU A 858 21.80 29.40 -14.32
N PRO A 859 21.28 30.18 -13.36
CA PRO A 859 21.13 31.63 -13.51
C PRO A 859 22.50 32.33 -13.61
N ALA A 860 22.49 33.63 -13.89
CA ALA A 860 23.72 34.41 -14.04
C ALA A 860 24.53 34.52 -12.73
N ASP A 861 23.84 34.59 -11.59
CA ASP A 861 24.39 34.68 -10.24
C ASP A 861 24.60 33.31 -9.56
N ALA A 862 24.49 32.21 -10.31
CA ALA A 862 24.48 30.86 -9.77
C ALA A 862 25.67 30.50 -8.86
N ALA A 863 26.84 31.10 -9.08
CA ALA A 863 28.00 30.89 -8.21
C ALA A 863 27.73 31.25 -6.74
N ALA A 864 26.80 32.17 -6.45
CA ALA A 864 26.38 32.52 -5.09
C ALA A 864 25.41 31.51 -4.46
N HIS A 865 24.96 30.50 -5.22
CA HIS A 865 24.01 29.47 -4.79
C HIS A 865 24.71 28.18 -4.33
N TYR A 866 26.02 28.09 -4.58
CA TYR A 866 26.84 26.91 -4.29
C TYR A 866 28.02 27.26 -3.38
N ARG A 867 28.30 26.39 -2.41
CA ARG A 867 29.56 26.42 -1.66
C ARG A 867 30.70 25.89 -2.53
N GLU A 868 30.39 24.89 -3.35
CA GLU A 868 31.29 24.26 -4.30
C GLU A 868 31.60 25.21 -5.47
N LYS A 869 32.72 24.96 -6.16
CA LYS A 869 32.98 25.61 -7.45
C LYS A 869 32.02 25.05 -8.50
N LEU A 870 31.11 25.88 -8.98
CA LEU A 870 30.15 25.52 -10.01
C LEU A 870 30.83 25.28 -11.35
N VAL A 871 30.64 24.11 -11.94
CA VAL A 871 31.07 23.74 -13.29
C VAL A 871 29.84 23.70 -14.18
N ARG A 872 29.78 24.59 -15.19
CA ARG A 872 28.66 24.71 -16.13
C ARG A 872 28.98 23.97 -17.42
N LEU A 873 28.24 22.91 -17.68
CA LEU A 873 28.33 22.17 -18.94
C LEU A 873 27.31 22.72 -19.95
N PRO A 874 27.59 22.58 -21.27
CA PRO A 874 26.69 23.06 -22.30
C PRO A 874 25.25 22.55 -22.17
N ASN A 875 24.27 23.40 -22.46
CA ASN A 875 22.83 23.08 -22.44
C ASN A 875 22.34 22.55 -21.08
N LEU A 876 21.88 21.30 -21.03
CA LEU A 876 21.42 20.65 -19.80
C LEU A 876 22.55 19.97 -19.03
N GLY A 877 23.78 19.98 -19.56
CA GLY A 877 24.94 19.31 -18.99
C GLY A 877 24.89 17.78 -19.01
N ALA A 878 23.77 17.18 -19.40
CA ALA A 878 23.59 15.75 -19.62
C ALA A 878 22.52 15.48 -20.67
N ALA A 879 22.57 14.29 -21.25
CA ALA A 879 21.46 13.71 -22.00
C ALA A 879 20.85 12.57 -21.19
N GLN A 880 19.53 12.57 -21.02
CA GLN A 880 18.85 11.55 -20.24
C GLN A 880 18.80 10.22 -21.01
N TYR A 881 18.92 9.10 -20.31
CA TYR A 881 18.67 7.78 -20.90
C TYR A 881 17.20 7.66 -21.33
N PRO A 882 16.91 7.12 -22.54
CA PRO A 882 15.54 7.00 -23.04
C PRO A 882 14.59 6.33 -22.04
N PRO A 883 13.36 6.86 -21.84
CA PRO A 883 12.39 6.23 -20.97
C PRO A 883 12.01 4.81 -21.45
N PRO A 884 11.85 3.83 -20.54
CA PRO A 884 11.61 2.43 -20.89
C PRO A 884 10.13 2.14 -21.27
N PHE A 885 9.58 2.85 -22.26
CA PHE A 885 8.15 2.74 -22.63
C PHE A 885 7.74 1.44 -23.34
N GLY A 886 8.67 0.61 -23.78
CA GLY A 886 8.45 -0.51 -24.71
C GLY A 886 7.69 -1.74 -24.19
N ARG A 887 7.06 -1.70 -23.01
CA ARG A 887 6.58 -2.91 -22.32
C ARG A 887 5.07 -3.01 -22.12
N GLN A 888 4.26 -2.05 -22.59
CA GLN A 888 2.89 -1.91 -22.06
C GLN A 888 1.81 -1.59 -23.08
N LYS A 889 0.62 -2.12 -22.80
CA LYS A 889 -0.62 -1.76 -23.47
C LYS A 889 -1.02 -0.36 -23.02
N ILE A 890 -0.82 0.61 -23.90
CA ILE A 890 -1.25 1.99 -23.72
C ILE A 890 -2.77 2.04 -23.86
N LEU A 891 -3.47 2.48 -22.82
CA LEU A 891 -4.91 2.66 -22.84
C LEU A 891 -5.29 3.89 -23.68
N SER A 892 -6.34 3.78 -24.49
CA SER A 892 -6.86 4.89 -25.29
C SER A 892 -7.66 5.87 -24.42
N ARG A 893 -7.88 7.11 -24.89
CA ARG A 893 -8.79 8.07 -24.23
C ARG A 893 -10.18 7.49 -23.95
N GLN A 894 -10.66 6.64 -24.88
CA GLN A 894 -11.93 5.94 -24.73
C GLN A 894 -11.94 5.00 -23.52
N ALA A 895 -10.83 4.29 -23.26
CA ALA A 895 -10.70 3.42 -22.09
C ALA A 895 -10.71 4.21 -20.76
N TRP A 896 -10.40 5.51 -20.78
CA TRP A 896 -10.45 6.41 -19.63
C TRP A 896 -11.76 7.22 -19.54
N ASN A 897 -12.72 6.99 -20.45
CA ASN A 897 -13.93 7.80 -20.57
C ASN A 897 -13.65 9.31 -20.75
N ILE A 898 -12.50 9.64 -21.36
CA ILE A 898 -12.15 11.02 -21.70
C ILE A 898 -12.89 11.38 -23.00
N PRO A 899 -13.73 12.43 -23.02
CA PRO A 899 -14.38 12.88 -24.25
C PRO A 899 -13.36 13.23 -25.35
N ALA A 900 -13.69 12.92 -26.61
CA ALA A 900 -12.74 13.04 -27.71
C ALA A 900 -12.28 14.49 -27.99
N ASP A 901 -13.12 15.46 -27.66
CA ASP A 901 -12.91 16.90 -27.84
C ASP A 901 -12.25 17.59 -26.63
N MET A 902 -12.10 16.88 -25.51
CA MET A 902 -11.45 17.41 -24.31
C MET A 902 -9.93 17.51 -24.47
N VAL A 903 -9.39 18.64 -24.03
CA VAL A 903 -7.95 18.83 -23.86
C VAL A 903 -7.54 18.30 -22.49
N VAL A 904 -6.58 17.39 -22.45
CA VAL A 904 -6.12 16.78 -21.20
C VAL A 904 -4.77 17.37 -20.79
N PHE A 905 -4.77 18.09 -19.66
CA PHE A 905 -3.55 18.43 -18.95
C PHE A 905 -3.14 17.29 -18.03
N VAL A 906 -1.85 17.02 -17.93
CA VAL A 906 -1.30 16.05 -16.98
C VAL A 906 -0.15 16.65 -16.19
N SER A 907 -0.05 16.30 -14.91
CA SER A 907 1.17 16.50 -14.11
C SER A 907 1.51 15.22 -13.36
N CYS A 908 2.67 14.64 -13.69
CA CYS A 908 3.21 13.44 -13.06
C CYS A 908 4.25 13.76 -11.97
N ALA A 909 4.32 15.02 -11.53
CA ALA A 909 5.27 15.49 -10.53
C ALA A 909 4.99 14.84 -9.16
N ASN A 910 6.04 14.59 -8.37
CA ASN A 910 5.89 14.15 -6.98
C ASN A 910 5.14 15.21 -6.16
N GLY A 911 4.23 14.79 -5.29
CA GLY A 911 3.41 15.63 -4.42
C GLY A 911 4.17 16.69 -3.63
N ILE A 912 5.42 16.43 -3.25
CA ILE A 912 6.28 17.42 -2.56
C ILE A 912 6.55 18.68 -3.39
N LYS A 913 6.41 18.60 -4.73
CA LYS A 913 6.58 19.72 -5.65
C LYS A 913 5.34 20.62 -5.76
N HIS A 914 4.20 20.21 -5.20
CA HIS A 914 2.95 20.96 -5.23
C HIS A 914 2.80 21.80 -3.95
N VAL A 915 3.23 23.06 -4.03
CA VAL A 915 3.22 23.99 -2.88
C VAL A 915 1.84 24.59 -2.58
N ALA A 916 1.56 24.83 -1.29
CA ALA A 916 0.32 25.43 -0.76
C ALA A 916 -0.19 26.63 -1.54
N GLY A 917 0.69 27.59 -1.82
CA GLY A 917 0.33 28.85 -2.46
C GLY A 917 -0.12 28.75 -3.91
N ARG A 918 -0.05 27.57 -4.55
CA ARG A 918 -0.27 27.42 -6.00
C ARG A 918 -1.43 26.52 -6.39
N ASP A 919 -2.19 25.98 -5.44
CA ASP A 919 -3.32 25.10 -5.77
C ASP A 919 -4.39 25.78 -6.63
N TYR A 920 -4.58 27.08 -6.39
CA TYR A 920 -5.55 27.89 -7.12
C TYR A 920 -5.29 27.91 -8.63
N ILE A 921 -4.03 27.71 -9.07
CA ILE A 921 -3.65 27.72 -10.49
C ILE A 921 -4.42 26.67 -11.28
N PHE A 922 -4.61 25.46 -10.73
CA PHE A 922 -5.37 24.41 -11.42
C PHE A 922 -6.83 24.84 -11.63
N ALA A 923 -7.42 25.47 -10.62
CA ALA A 923 -8.78 25.99 -10.70
C ALA A 923 -8.91 27.11 -11.74
N GLU A 924 -7.96 28.06 -11.76
CA GLU A 924 -7.96 29.17 -12.70
C GLU A 924 -7.76 28.74 -14.16
N ILE A 925 -6.93 27.72 -14.41
CA ILE A 925 -6.80 27.12 -15.74
C ILE A 925 -8.15 26.53 -16.18
N LEU A 926 -8.80 25.74 -15.32
CA LEU A 926 -10.07 25.08 -15.65
C LEU A 926 -11.23 26.07 -15.84
N LYS A 927 -11.25 27.20 -15.13
CA LYS A 927 -12.24 28.28 -15.32
C LYS A 927 -12.13 28.97 -16.67
N GLN A 928 -10.94 29.05 -17.25
CA GLN A 928 -10.68 29.73 -18.52
C GLN A 928 -10.64 28.77 -19.71
N ALA A 929 -10.49 27.46 -19.46
CA ALA A 929 -10.49 26.40 -20.45
C ALA A 929 -11.66 25.43 -20.20
N ASP A 930 -12.83 25.76 -20.74
CA ASP A 930 -14.07 25.01 -20.53
C ASP A 930 -14.03 23.58 -21.10
N ASN A 931 -13.22 23.37 -22.14
CA ASN A 931 -13.00 22.09 -22.81
C ASN A 931 -11.74 21.36 -22.30
N ALA A 932 -11.38 21.50 -21.03
CA ALA A 932 -10.19 20.89 -20.47
C ALA A 932 -10.41 20.09 -19.18
N TRP A 933 -9.63 19.02 -19.02
CA TRP A 933 -9.46 18.24 -17.79
C TRP A 933 -8.02 18.34 -17.29
N ILE A 934 -7.80 18.26 -15.98
CA ILE A 934 -6.48 18.15 -15.36
C ILE A 934 -6.38 16.82 -14.63
N ILE A 935 -5.34 16.04 -14.92
CA ILE A 935 -5.04 14.77 -14.24
C ILE A 935 -3.70 14.91 -13.51
N LEU A 936 -3.73 14.76 -12.19
CA LEU A 936 -2.57 14.82 -11.31
C LEU A 936 -2.20 13.43 -10.81
N LYS A 937 -0.91 13.07 -10.92
CA LYS A 937 -0.32 11.88 -10.30
C LYS A 937 0.76 12.32 -9.29
N PRO A 938 0.37 12.85 -8.11
CA PRO A 938 1.33 13.28 -7.10
C PRO A 938 2.03 12.12 -6.37
N CYS A 939 1.58 10.88 -6.56
CA CYS A 939 2.00 9.75 -5.74
C CYS A 939 3.09 8.89 -6.40
N HIS A 940 4.14 8.58 -5.64
CA HIS A 940 5.18 7.61 -6.01
C HIS A 940 5.05 6.27 -5.26
N SER A 941 4.42 6.27 -4.08
CA SER A 941 4.16 5.09 -3.25
C SER A 941 2.66 4.90 -3.00
N ALA A 942 2.28 3.71 -2.49
CA ALA A 942 0.90 3.29 -2.22
C ALA A 942 0.07 4.27 -1.35
N ASN A 943 0.74 5.12 -0.57
CA ASN A 943 0.07 6.08 0.31
C ASN A 943 -0.05 7.44 -0.37
N VAL A 944 -1.27 7.77 -0.74
CA VAL A 944 -1.67 9.13 -1.08
C VAL A 944 -1.60 9.98 0.19
N ASP A 945 -0.80 11.06 0.22
CA ASP A 945 -0.93 12.05 1.31
C ASP A 945 -2.29 12.73 1.15
N GLN A 946 -3.24 12.28 1.97
CA GLN A 946 -4.61 12.76 1.90
C GLN A 946 -4.72 14.26 2.15
N ARG A 947 -3.75 14.91 2.84
CA ARG A 947 -3.76 16.36 3.06
C ARG A 947 -3.46 17.12 1.77
N LEU A 948 -2.50 16.64 0.97
CA LEU A 948 -2.20 17.21 -0.34
C LEU A 948 -3.44 17.14 -1.24
N VAL A 949 -4.08 15.98 -1.32
CA VAL A 949 -5.28 15.79 -2.14
C VAL A 949 -6.44 16.63 -1.63
N ARG A 950 -6.68 16.63 -0.31
CA ARG A 950 -7.73 17.45 0.32
C ARG A 950 -7.53 18.94 0.02
N ARG A 951 -6.30 19.45 0.14
CA ARG A 951 -5.98 20.87 -0.14
C ARG A 951 -6.27 21.25 -1.60
N ILE A 952 -5.76 20.47 -2.55
CA ILE A 952 -5.95 20.71 -3.99
C ILE A 952 -7.43 20.58 -4.39
N MET A 953 -8.12 19.53 -3.94
CA MET A 953 -9.53 19.30 -4.26
C MET A 953 -10.45 20.34 -3.62
N ASN A 954 -10.11 20.84 -2.42
CA ASN A 954 -10.84 21.96 -1.80
C ASN A 954 -10.76 23.22 -2.65
N ALA A 955 -9.56 23.59 -3.15
CA ALA A 955 -9.40 24.73 -4.04
C ALA A 955 -10.23 24.58 -5.34
N ALA A 956 -10.29 23.36 -5.91
CA ALA A 956 -11.11 23.07 -7.09
C ALA A 956 -12.62 23.13 -6.79
N LYS A 957 -13.05 22.63 -5.64
CA LYS A 957 -14.45 22.65 -5.20
C LYS A 957 -14.95 24.06 -4.91
N GLU A 958 -14.15 24.89 -4.24
CA GLU A 958 -14.44 26.31 -4.01
C GLU A 958 -14.60 27.08 -5.33
N ALA A 959 -13.90 26.65 -6.37
CA ALA A 959 -13.99 27.18 -7.72
C ALA A 959 -15.08 26.55 -8.61
N GLY A 960 -15.76 25.49 -8.17
CA GLY A 960 -16.79 24.78 -8.94
C GLY A 960 -16.25 24.00 -10.15
N VAL A 961 -15.01 23.52 -10.10
CA VAL A 961 -14.34 22.80 -11.21
C VAL A 961 -13.81 21.42 -10.82
N ASP A 962 -14.21 20.91 -9.64
CA ASP A 962 -13.79 19.63 -9.09
C ASP A 962 -14.18 18.42 -9.95
N ASN A 963 -15.24 18.54 -10.75
CA ASN A 963 -15.65 17.52 -11.74
C ASN A 963 -14.70 17.38 -12.95
N ARG A 964 -13.68 18.24 -13.07
CA ARG A 964 -12.68 18.25 -14.17
C ARG A 964 -11.23 18.15 -13.67
N LEU A 965 -11.03 18.03 -12.36
CA LEU A 965 -9.72 17.82 -11.73
C LEU A 965 -9.67 16.42 -11.10
N PHE A 966 -8.75 15.60 -11.57
CA PHE A 966 -8.63 14.21 -11.13
C PHE A 966 -7.27 13.95 -10.50
N VAL A 967 -7.26 13.40 -9.29
CA VAL A 967 -6.03 12.89 -8.66
C VAL A 967 -6.06 11.38 -8.73
N VAL A 968 -5.13 10.78 -9.48
CA VAL A 968 -5.10 9.34 -9.71
C VAL A 968 -4.24 8.62 -8.66
N PRO A 969 -4.60 7.37 -8.29
CA PRO A 969 -3.78 6.55 -7.41
C PRO A 969 -2.42 6.21 -8.06
N PRO A 970 -1.47 5.65 -7.30
CA PRO A 970 -0.18 5.23 -7.84
C PRO A 970 -0.34 4.31 -9.05
N LEU A 971 0.19 4.77 -10.18
CA LEU A 971 0.30 3.98 -11.39
C LEU A 971 1.72 3.43 -11.50
N PRO A 972 1.90 2.17 -11.92
CA PRO A 972 3.22 1.57 -12.04
C PRO A 972 4.08 2.29 -13.10
N PHE A 973 3.45 2.92 -14.10
CA PHE A 973 4.14 3.66 -15.16
C PHE A 973 3.34 4.89 -15.61
N VAL A 974 4.03 6.00 -15.86
CA VAL A 974 3.40 7.27 -16.29
C VAL A 974 3.01 7.28 -17.76
N SER A 975 3.54 6.37 -18.57
CA SER A 975 3.30 6.26 -20.02
C SER A 975 1.83 6.24 -20.40
N SER A 976 0.99 5.59 -19.58
CA SER A 976 -0.46 5.54 -19.78
C SER A 976 -1.12 6.91 -19.67
N LEU A 977 -0.66 7.75 -18.73
CA LEU A 977 -1.18 9.12 -18.58
C LEU A 977 -0.66 10.04 -19.69
N LEU A 978 0.64 9.92 -20.02
CA LEU A 978 1.25 10.73 -21.08
C LEU A 978 0.62 10.45 -22.45
N ALA A 979 0.18 9.21 -22.70
CA ALA A 979 -0.46 8.84 -23.96
C ALA A 979 -1.86 9.43 -24.16
N VAL A 980 -2.60 9.67 -23.08
CA VAL A 980 -3.94 10.29 -23.15
C VAL A 980 -3.87 11.80 -23.02
N ALA A 981 -2.77 12.36 -22.53
CA ALA A 981 -2.58 13.79 -22.36
C ALA A 981 -2.36 14.55 -23.67
N ASP A 982 -2.68 15.86 -23.64
CA ASP A 982 -2.35 16.84 -24.68
C ASP A 982 -1.23 17.77 -24.25
N ILE A 983 -1.14 18.08 -22.95
CA ILE A 983 -0.24 19.09 -22.40
C ILE A 983 0.30 18.60 -21.04
N GLN A 984 1.59 18.75 -20.82
CA GLN A 984 2.24 18.52 -19.52
C GLN A 984 2.30 19.85 -18.75
N LEU A 985 1.83 19.82 -17.50
CA LEU A 985 1.97 20.92 -16.54
C LEU A 985 3.16 20.66 -15.62
N ASP A 986 4.20 21.49 -15.76
CA ASP A 986 5.37 21.47 -14.89
C ASP A 986 5.10 22.17 -13.55
N THR A 987 5.87 21.84 -12.53
CA THR A 987 5.74 22.42 -11.19
C THR A 987 6.73 23.56 -10.94
N TYR A 988 6.39 24.46 -10.02
CA TYR A 988 7.23 25.56 -9.55
C TYR A 988 7.02 25.71 -8.03
N PRO A 989 8.06 26.04 -7.23
CA PRO A 989 9.43 26.46 -7.60
C PRO A 989 10.40 25.33 -7.92
N TYR A 990 9.96 24.07 -7.85
CA TYR A 990 10.78 22.92 -8.20
C TYR A 990 10.22 22.22 -9.44
N GLY A 991 10.93 22.32 -10.55
CA GLY A 991 10.56 21.76 -11.84
C GLY A 991 10.72 20.25 -11.94
N GLY A 992 10.10 19.68 -12.97
CA GLY A 992 10.28 18.31 -13.41
C GLY A 992 11.57 18.15 -14.21
N TRP A 993 12.37 17.15 -13.85
CA TRP A 993 13.42 16.64 -14.73
C TRP A 993 12.88 15.45 -15.51
N THR A 994 12.82 14.27 -14.88
CA THR A 994 12.40 13.00 -15.49
C THR A 994 11.02 13.07 -16.11
N THR A 995 10.03 13.63 -15.41
CA THR A 995 8.64 13.69 -15.88
C THR A 995 8.47 14.58 -17.11
N ASN A 996 9.24 15.67 -17.20
CA ASN A 996 9.22 16.54 -18.37
C ASN A 996 9.97 15.91 -19.53
N MET A 997 11.09 15.23 -19.26
CA MET A 997 11.81 14.47 -20.27
C MET A 997 10.94 13.35 -20.85
N GLU A 998 10.19 12.62 -20.02
CA GLU A 998 9.23 11.61 -20.46
C GLU A 998 8.12 12.22 -21.35
N ALA A 999 7.55 13.37 -20.94
CA ALA A 999 6.55 14.10 -21.72
C ALA A 999 7.10 14.60 -23.07
N LEU A 1000 8.30 15.17 -23.08
CA LEU A 1000 8.97 15.63 -24.30
C LEU A 1000 9.36 14.46 -25.21
N TYR A 1001 9.75 13.31 -24.65
CA TYR A 1001 10.05 12.11 -25.43
C TYR A 1001 8.87 11.61 -26.26
N VAL A 1002 7.64 11.73 -25.73
CA VAL A 1002 6.40 11.39 -26.46
C VAL A 1002 5.81 12.57 -27.25
N GLY A 1003 6.44 13.75 -27.18
CA GLY A 1003 6.06 14.93 -27.96
C GLY A 1003 4.96 15.80 -27.34
N LEU A 1004 4.76 15.77 -26.02
CA LEU A 1004 3.79 16.66 -25.37
C LEU A 1004 4.37 18.08 -25.21
N PRO A 1005 3.63 19.13 -25.62
CA PRO A 1005 3.88 20.49 -25.17
C PRO A 1005 3.93 20.57 -23.64
N VAL A 1006 4.84 21.38 -23.11
CA VAL A 1006 5.04 21.58 -21.66
C VAL A 1006 4.75 23.04 -21.33
N VAL A 1007 4.02 23.28 -20.24
CA VAL A 1007 3.90 24.61 -19.60
C VAL A 1007 4.77 24.61 -18.36
N THR A 1008 5.71 25.55 -18.28
CA THR A 1008 6.70 25.67 -17.20
C THR A 1008 6.89 27.12 -16.81
N GLN A 1009 7.23 27.37 -15.54
CA GLN A 1009 7.57 28.71 -15.06
C GLN A 1009 9.07 28.75 -14.78
N GLU A 1010 9.76 29.71 -15.40
CA GLU A 1010 11.18 29.93 -15.16
C GLU A 1010 11.39 30.76 -13.89
N GLY A 1011 12.33 30.35 -13.04
CA GLY A 1011 12.69 31.08 -11.82
C GLY A 1011 14.16 31.44 -11.69
N ASP A 1012 14.53 31.72 -10.44
CA ASP A 1012 15.82 32.23 -9.98
C ASP A 1012 16.80 31.14 -9.53
N MET A 1013 16.35 29.90 -9.40
CA MET A 1013 17.20 28.75 -9.00
C MET A 1013 17.28 27.72 -10.13
N ALA A 1014 18.38 26.97 -10.22
CA ALA A 1014 18.59 25.91 -11.22
C ALA A 1014 17.37 24.96 -11.37
N ARG A 1015 16.87 24.46 -10.23
CA ARG A 1015 15.70 23.57 -10.12
C ARG A 1015 14.38 24.15 -10.62
N SER A 1016 14.28 25.47 -10.77
CA SER A 1016 13.12 26.17 -11.32
C SER A 1016 13.27 26.51 -12.82
N ARG A 1017 14.39 26.12 -13.45
CA ARG A 1017 14.75 26.53 -14.82
C ARG A 1017 14.86 25.35 -15.79
N TRP A 1018 14.84 24.11 -15.29
CA TRP A 1018 15.03 22.92 -16.12
C TRP A 1018 14.01 22.81 -17.27
N GLY A 1019 12.71 22.93 -16.99
CA GLY A 1019 11.67 22.84 -18.01
C GLY A 1019 11.83 23.90 -19.11
N ALA A 1020 12.12 25.15 -18.72
CA ALA A 1020 12.35 26.24 -19.67
C ALA A 1020 13.57 25.97 -20.57
N TYR A 1021 14.67 25.47 -19.99
CA TYR A 1021 15.86 25.14 -20.77
C TYR A 1021 15.70 23.90 -21.65
N MET A 1022 14.93 22.90 -21.21
CA MET A 1022 14.57 21.78 -22.09
C MET A 1022 13.84 22.28 -23.33
N LEU A 1023 12.88 23.20 -23.20
CA LEU A 1023 12.17 23.80 -24.33
C LEU A 1023 13.09 24.65 -25.22
N ARG A 1024 13.94 25.51 -24.64
CA ARG A 1024 14.88 26.34 -25.41
C ARG A 1024 15.93 25.52 -26.15
N ALA A 1025 16.42 24.42 -25.58
CA ALA A 1025 17.32 23.49 -26.26
C ALA A 1025 16.67 22.91 -27.54
N LEU A 1026 15.34 22.75 -27.53
CA LEU A 1026 14.54 22.35 -28.70
C LEU A 1026 14.16 23.53 -29.62
N GLY A 1027 14.58 24.76 -29.31
CA GLY A 1027 14.21 25.98 -30.06
C GLY A 1027 12.74 26.38 -29.88
N ILE A 1028 12.15 26.07 -28.72
CA ILE A 1028 10.76 26.33 -28.38
C ILE A 1028 10.72 27.36 -27.25
N ASN A 1029 10.00 28.46 -27.46
CA ASN A 1029 9.77 29.50 -26.44
C ASN A 1029 8.33 29.44 -25.90
N GLU A 1030 7.42 28.79 -26.62
CA GLU A 1030 6.03 28.65 -26.24
C GLU A 1030 5.87 27.71 -25.04
N GLY A 1031 5.07 28.12 -24.05
CA GLY A 1031 4.89 27.40 -22.80
C GLY A 1031 5.86 27.80 -21.68
N ILE A 1032 6.82 28.68 -21.96
CA ILE A 1032 7.72 29.25 -20.93
C ILE A 1032 7.08 30.51 -20.35
N ALA A 1033 6.75 30.47 -19.06
CA ALA A 1033 6.16 31.58 -18.32
C ALA A 1033 7.19 32.26 -17.41
N ALA A 1034 7.12 33.59 -17.30
CA ALA A 1034 7.93 34.35 -16.34
C ALA A 1034 7.31 34.43 -14.94
N ASN A 1035 6.00 34.17 -14.81
CA ASN A 1035 5.24 34.28 -13.56
C ASN A 1035 3.96 33.42 -13.58
N GLU A 1036 3.23 33.40 -12.47
CA GLU A 1036 2.00 32.60 -12.31
C GLU A 1036 0.90 32.96 -13.30
N GLY A 1037 0.72 34.27 -13.56
CA GLY A 1037 -0.28 34.75 -14.52
C GLY A 1037 0.02 34.28 -15.94
N GLU A 1038 1.27 34.40 -16.38
CA GLU A 1038 1.71 33.88 -17.68
C GLU A 1038 1.63 32.35 -17.76
N TYR A 1039 1.87 31.64 -16.67
CA TYR A 1039 1.74 30.18 -16.61
C TYR A 1039 0.30 29.77 -16.92
N ILE A 1040 -0.68 30.40 -16.26
CA ILE A 1040 -2.11 30.18 -16.52
C ILE A 1040 -2.43 30.55 -17.98
N GLN A 1041 -1.97 31.70 -18.46
CA GLN A 1041 -2.21 32.14 -19.84
C GLN A 1041 -1.65 31.16 -20.88
N TRP A 1042 -0.45 30.61 -20.68
CA TRP A 1042 0.12 29.62 -21.58
C TRP A 1042 -0.67 28.31 -21.57
N ALA A 1043 -1.08 27.83 -20.40
CA ALA A 1043 -1.94 26.66 -20.30
C ALA A 1043 -3.26 26.87 -21.06
N VAL A 1044 -3.94 28.00 -20.83
CA VAL A 1044 -5.21 28.35 -21.51
C VAL A 1044 -5.00 28.50 -23.02
N ARG A 1045 -3.95 29.19 -23.47
CA ARG A 1045 -3.60 29.33 -24.90
C ARG A 1045 -3.37 27.97 -25.55
N PHE A 1046 -2.65 27.08 -24.88
CA PHE A 1046 -2.51 25.72 -25.38
C PHE A 1046 -3.85 25.01 -25.40
N ALA A 1047 -4.74 25.14 -24.40
CA ALA A 1047 -6.07 24.51 -24.45
C ALA A 1047 -6.92 24.98 -25.64
N GLN A 1048 -6.92 26.29 -25.91
CA GLN A 1048 -7.80 26.91 -26.90
C GLN A 1048 -7.24 26.88 -28.34
N ASN A 1049 -5.92 26.81 -28.52
CA ASN A 1049 -5.31 26.87 -29.85
C ASN A 1049 -4.71 25.51 -30.29
N ALA A 1050 -5.54 24.71 -30.99
CA ALA A 1050 -5.13 23.40 -31.49
C ALA A 1050 -4.03 23.45 -32.58
N GLN A 1051 -3.91 24.55 -33.33
CA GLN A 1051 -2.84 24.70 -34.32
C GLN A 1051 -1.50 24.94 -33.64
N LEU A 1052 -1.47 25.81 -32.63
CA LEU A 1052 -0.29 26.05 -31.80
C LEU A 1052 0.18 24.76 -31.12
N ARG A 1053 -0.71 24.02 -30.46
CA ARG A 1053 -0.36 22.72 -29.84
C ARG A 1053 0.26 21.75 -30.84
N ARG A 1054 -0.33 21.61 -32.04
CA ARG A 1054 0.18 20.71 -33.08
C ARG A 1054 1.56 21.14 -33.59
N SER A 1055 1.76 22.44 -33.80
CA SER A 1055 3.06 23.00 -34.22
C SER A 1055 4.16 22.73 -33.18
N VAL A 1056 3.90 23.00 -31.90
CA VAL A 1056 4.85 22.73 -30.80
C VAL A 1056 5.15 21.24 -30.70
N LYS A 1057 4.11 20.38 -30.70
CA LYS A 1057 4.25 18.92 -30.67
C LYS A 1057 5.13 18.39 -31.80
N GLN A 1058 4.99 18.92 -33.01
CA GLN A 1058 5.80 18.50 -34.15
C GLN A 1058 7.28 18.87 -33.96
N ARG A 1059 7.58 20.11 -33.56
CA ARG A 1059 8.96 20.55 -33.27
C ARG A 1059 9.62 19.74 -32.17
N ILE A 1060 8.87 19.35 -31.12
CA ILE A 1060 9.38 18.48 -30.06
C ILE A 1060 9.75 17.11 -30.63
N LYS A 1061 8.87 16.48 -31.41
CA LYS A 1061 9.12 15.15 -32.00
C LYS A 1061 10.33 15.13 -32.92
N GLU A 1062 10.57 16.20 -33.67
CA GLU A 1062 11.69 16.34 -34.60
C GLU A 1062 13.05 16.45 -33.89
N ARG A 1063 13.10 17.04 -32.69
CA ARG A 1063 14.37 17.42 -32.06
C ARG A 1063 14.67 16.73 -30.73
N ALA A 1064 13.66 16.28 -30.00
CA ALA A 1064 13.82 15.81 -28.62
C ALA A 1064 14.84 14.67 -28.49
N ARG A 1065 14.74 13.65 -29.35
CA ARG A 1065 15.63 12.47 -29.31
C ARG A 1065 17.10 12.84 -29.51
N ASP A 1066 17.37 13.72 -30.47
CA ASP A 1066 18.75 14.07 -30.85
C ASP A 1066 19.38 15.11 -29.91
N VAL A 1067 18.57 15.95 -29.27
CA VAL A 1067 19.05 17.03 -28.38
C VAL A 1067 19.07 16.61 -26.92
N LEU A 1068 18.02 15.94 -26.42
CA LEU A 1068 17.84 15.66 -24.99
C LEU A 1068 18.26 14.24 -24.58
N PHE A 1069 18.31 13.29 -25.53
CA PHE A 1069 18.57 11.87 -25.26
C PHE A 1069 19.84 11.33 -25.94
N ASN A 1070 20.56 12.17 -26.69
CA ASN A 1070 21.81 11.79 -27.33
C ASN A 1070 22.98 11.84 -26.34
N GLY A 1071 23.23 10.71 -25.67
CA GLY A 1071 24.32 10.55 -24.69
C GLY A 1071 25.70 10.86 -25.25
N SER A 1072 25.99 10.50 -26.50
CA SER A 1072 27.30 10.67 -27.11
C SER A 1072 27.72 12.14 -27.25
N ALA A 1073 26.77 13.02 -27.61
CA ALA A 1073 27.03 14.44 -27.81
C ALA A 1073 27.31 15.18 -26.50
N ALA A 1074 26.65 14.78 -25.40
CA ALA A 1074 26.82 15.41 -24.09
C ALA A 1074 28.10 14.95 -23.36
N GLN A 1075 28.68 13.81 -23.76
CA GLN A 1075 29.77 13.18 -23.03
C GLN A 1075 31.11 13.93 -23.13
N ALA A 1076 31.46 14.44 -24.32
CA ALA A 1076 32.78 15.05 -24.53
C ALA A 1076 33.05 16.25 -23.62
N ALA A 1077 32.06 17.15 -23.47
CA ALA A 1077 32.19 18.30 -22.58
C ALA A 1077 32.27 17.89 -21.10
N TYR A 1078 31.60 16.80 -20.72
CA TYR A 1078 31.67 16.27 -19.37
C TYR A 1078 33.06 15.70 -19.05
N GLU A 1079 33.61 14.87 -19.92
CA GLU A 1079 34.94 14.27 -19.72
C GLU A 1079 36.05 15.31 -19.71
N GLU A 1080 35.93 16.34 -20.55
CA GLU A 1080 36.85 17.47 -20.56
C GLU A 1080 36.81 18.23 -19.22
N ALA A 1081 35.61 18.45 -18.68
CA ALA A 1081 35.46 19.03 -17.35
C ALA A 1081 36.08 18.15 -16.25
N LEU A 1082 35.92 16.81 -16.32
CA LEU A 1082 36.56 15.87 -15.39
C LEU A 1082 38.08 15.99 -15.42
N ALA A 1083 38.68 16.03 -16.61
CA ALA A 1083 40.13 16.18 -16.78
C ALA A 1083 40.63 17.51 -16.20
N GLN A 1084 39.95 18.62 -16.52
CA GLN A 1084 40.33 19.95 -16.02
C GLN A 1084 40.24 20.08 -14.50
N MET A 1085 39.26 19.43 -13.86
CA MET A 1085 39.14 19.45 -12.39
C MET A 1085 40.25 18.67 -11.68
N ILE A 1086 40.85 17.69 -12.34
CA ILE A 1086 41.97 16.89 -11.80
C ILE A 1086 43.31 17.64 -11.98
N GLU A 1087 43.42 18.45 -13.03
CA GLU A 1087 44.62 19.26 -13.29
C GLU A 1087 44.76 20.48 -12.37
N GLN A 1088 43.65 21.05 -11.93
CA GLN A 1088 43.55 22.21 -11.02
C GLN A 1088 43.71 21.79 -9.56
#